data_AF-A0A2J6HRT8-F1
#
_entry.id   AF-A0A2J6HRT8-F1
#
_cell.length_a   1.000
_cell.length_b   1.000
_cell.length_c   1.000
_cell.angle_alpha   90.00
_cell.angle_beta   90.00
_cell.angle_gamma   90.00
#
_symmetry.space_group_name_H-M   'P 1'
#
loop_
_entity.id
_entity.type
_entity.pdbx_description
1 polymer ?
#
loop_
_entity_poly.entity_id
_entity_poly.type
_entity_poly.pdbx_seq_one_letter_code
_entity_poly.pdbx_strand_id
1 'polypeptide(L)'
;MPAYRKQLVFTVKDRCRVCYTCVRECPVKAIRILNGQAEVIDQRCIGCGNCVKVCSQNAKVFLDNTGEVFHMLSSEDKVAAIVAPSFPAEFSEAEDHKTTVGMIRALGFDYVAEVGFGADLVAKKYDEILQDKEAKPSISSDCPAIVYYLEHYYPNLVGDLAKIASPMVAMKRVMKKKYGDDLKIVFIGPCVAKKAESNEIDSILTFQELRKMLKMRNISPANATPSDFDPPYAGKGSIFPISRGLLQTTGISEDLTEGNIIVAEGRVNFREAIKEFDSGLISDAHLELLCCEGCIMGPGMSEGGQRFRRRTLVSNYVKKKIKNIDEQQWQKEIDFCNDIDLSQSFKSTDRRLEKPTQQEIEQALISMGKFKQEDHLNCGACGYDTCEEHAIAIIQGLAETEMCLPYTIEELHHTIQDLNSSHQELATAQQALKQSEKLANMGQLSAGIAHELNNPLGVITMYSNILKEELGEENDLAEDLDLIVEQADRCKKIVGGLLNFARKNQVVLSEVDIEEFTRRSLSGILNAGNVSVLYKPNLRNKMAMIDSDQWMQVLTNLEKNAVEAMDKTPGGKLTIELYDQGDAIHYKISDNGSGISPENMEKIFTPFFTTKGIGKGTGLGLPLVYGIVKMHRGQIHVNSNTDPAKGETGTTFSISIPRYGAN
;
A
#
# COMPACT_ATOMS: atom_id res chain seq x y z
N MET A 1 33.41 -23.72 14.13
CA MET A 1 32.48 -22.64 13.72
C MET A 1 33.12 -21.32 14.16
N PRO A 2 33.47 -20.37 13.28
CA PRO A 2 34.07 -19.14 13.76
C PRO A 2 33.03 -18.31 14.51
N ALA A 3 33.41 -17.86 15.70
CA ALA A 3 32.57 -17.21 16.70
C ALA A 3 31.98 -15.88 16.21
N TYR A 4 30.68 -15.70 16.48
CA TYR A 4 29.96 -14.44 16.69
C TYR A 4 30.40 -13.23 15.86
N ARG A 5 29.86 -13.08 14.65
CA ARG A 5 29.63 -11.73 14.12
C ARG A 5 28.39 -11.19 14.82
N LYS A 6 28.57 -10.26 15.77
CA LYS A 6 27.45 -9.47 16.31
C LYS A 6 26.85 -8.71 15.12
N GLN A 7 25.53 -8.79 14.96
CA GLN A 7 24.83 -8.05 13.91
C GLN A 7 25.16 -6.56 14.03
N LEU A 8 25.94 -6.03 13.09
CA LEU A 8 26.46 -4.66 13.19
C LEU A 8 25.37 -3.61 12.96
N VAL A 9 24.45 -3.90 12.04
CA VAL A 9 23.37 -3.01 11.64
C VAL A 9 22.08 -3.80 11.66
N PHE A 10 21.06 -3.25 12.31
CA PHE A 10 19.76 -3.90 12.48
C PHE A 10 18.61 -2.90 12.31
N THR A 11 17.38 -3.42 12.30
CA THR A 11 16.17 -2.61 12.08
C THR A 11 15.30 -2.60 13.32
N VAL A 12 15.00 -1.41 13.82
CA VAL A 12 13.93 -1.18 14.79
C VAL A 12 12.62 -1.13 14.01
N LYS A 13 11.90 -2.26 14.00
CA LYS A 13 10.72 -2.47 13.13
C LYS A 13 9.65 -1.39 13.32
N ASP A 14 9.35 -1.03 14.57
CA ASP A 14 8.31 -0.05 14.93
C ASP A 14 8.54 1.37 14.37
N ARG A 15 9.78 1.71 14.03
CA ARG A 15 10.13 3.01 13.43
C ARG A 15 10.08 2.96 11.90
N CYS A 16 10.13 1.78 11.30
CA CYS A 16 10.23 1.65 9.86
C CYS A 16 8.90 2.00 9.19
N ARG A 17 8.95 2.86 8.16
CA ARG A 17 7.80 3.21 7.32
C ARG A 17 7.91 2.68 5.89
N VAL A 18 8.80 1.71 5.67
CA VAL A 18 8.85 0.91 4.43
C VAL A 18 9.04 1.76 3.16
N CYS A 19 9.77 2.88 3.24
CA CYS A 19 10.03 3.76 2.10
C CYS A 19 11.08 3.24 1.10
N TYR A 20 11.62 2.04 1.33
CA TYR A 20 12.65 1.35 0.54
C TYR A 20 13.98 2.10 0.29
N THR A 21 14.16 3.32 0.77
CA THR A 21 15.42 4.09 0.61
C THR A 21 16.64 3.29 1.06
N CYS A 22 16.54 2.57 2.18
CA CYS A 22 17.64 1.73 2.65
C CYS A 22 17.99 0.58 1.69
N VAL A 23 17.01 -0.02 1.00
CA VAL A 23 17.22 -1.08 0.00
C VAL A 23 17.92 -0.50 -1.23
N ARG A 24 17.43 0.64 -1.72
CA ARG A 24 18.02 1.38 -2.85
C ARG A 24 19.49 1.73 -2.60
N GLU A 25 19.76 2.24 -1.41
CA GLU A 25 21.07 2.75 -1.01
C GLU A 25 22.04 1.68 -0.52
N CYS A 26 21.61 0.41 -0.41
CA CYS A 26 22.48 -0.70 -0.02
C CYS A 26 23.30 -1.20 -1.22
N PRO A 27 24.65 -1.11 -1.19
CA PRO A 27 25.49 -1.49 -2.34
C PRO A 27 25.45 -2.99 -2.68
N VAL A 28 25.03 -3.83 -1.73
CA VAL A 28 25.02 -5.30 -1.84
C VAL A 28 23.63 -5.91 -1.71
N LYS A 29 22.58 -5.07 -1.66
CA LYS A 29 21.19 -5.47 -1.42
C LYS A 29 21.08 -6.46 -0.24
N ALA A 30 21.70 -6.11 0.89
CA ALA A 30 21.67 -6.89 2.13
C ALA A 30 20.44 -6.59 3.00
N ILE A 31 19.44 -5.90 2.46
CA ILE A 31 18.20 -5.55 3.15
C ILE A 31 17.07 -6.25 2.42
N ARG A 32 16.38 -7.13 3.13
CA ARG A 32 15.21 -7.85 2.62
C ARG A 32 13.93 -7.21 3.12
N ILE A 33 12.88 -7.29 2.31
CA ILE A 33 11.50 -7.05 2.75
C ILE A 33 10.84 -8.40 2.98
N LEU A 34 10.27 -8.58 4.17
CA LEU A 34 9.53 -9.78 4.54
C LEU A 34 8.28 -9.38 5.32
N ASN A 35 7.12 -9.81 4.85
CA ASN A 35 5.79 -9.41 5.31
C ASN A 35 5.66 -7.87 5.40
N GLY A 36 6.09 -7.17 4.35
CA GLY A 36 6.08 -5.70 4.29
C GLY A 36 7.07 -5.01 5.22
N GLN A 37 7.98 -5.74 5.89
CA GLN A 37 8.91 -5.17 6.86
C GLN A 37 10.37 -5.32 6.43
N ALA A 38 11.12 -4.22 6.51
CA ALA A 38 12.54 -4.23 6.17
C ALA A 38 13.40 -4.89 7.27
N GLU A 39 14.30 -5.78 6.89
CA GLU A 39 15.23 -6.52 7.75
C GLU A 39 16.64 -6.51 7.15
N VAL A 40 17.68 -6.41 7.99
CA VAL A 40 19.08 -6.48 7.53
C VAL A 40 19.55 -7.93 7.62
N ILE A 41 20.02 -8.49 6.51
CA ILE A 41 20.61 -9.83 6.45
C ILE A 41 22.10 -9.71 6.80
N ASP A 42 22.44 -10.07 8.04
CA ASP A 42 23.81 -9.91 8.57
C ASP A 42 24.88 -10.63 7.71
N GLN A 43 24.57 -11.83 7.24
CA GLN A 43 25.49 -12.63 6.42
C GLN A 43 25.83 -11.98 5.07
N ARG A 44 24.98 -11.08 4.56
CA ARG A 44 25.22 -10.31 3.33
C ARG A 44 25.79 -8.92 3.62
N CYS A 45 25.62 -8.42 4.83
CA CYS A 45 25.99 -7.06 5.18
C CYS A 45 27.52 -6.89 5.20
N ILE A 46 28.00 -5.84 4.51
CA ILE A 46 29.41 -5.40 4.54
C ILE A 46 29.68 -4.37 5.65
N GLY A 47 28.70 -4.08 6.51
CA GLY A 47 28.87 -3.16 7.66
C GLY A 47 29.03 -1.69 7.29
N CYS A 48 28.87 -1.28 6.02
CA CYS A 48 29.10 0.09 5.56
C CYS A 48 28.22 1.16 6.22
N GLY A 49 27.12 0.78 6.88
CA GLY A 49 26.21 1.67 7.59
C GLY A 49 25.46 2.68 6.70
N ASN A 50 25.55 2.61 5.37
CA ASN A 50 24.89 3.57 4.49
C ASN A 50 23.36 3.61 4.71
N CYS A 51 22.75 2.46 5.01
CA CYS A 51 21.33 2.37 5.33
C CYS A 51 20.93 3.11 6.63
N VAL A 52 21.86 3.27 7.59
CA VAL A 52 21.65 4.09 8.79
C VAL A 52 21.62 5.56 8.38
N LYS A 53 22.65 6.00 7.63
CA LYS A 53 22.82 7.38 7.16
C LYS A 53 21.61 7.92 6.38
N VAL A 54 20.94 7.08 5.59
CA VAL A 54 19.82 7.50 4.72
C VAL A 54 18.44 7.28 5.35
N CYS A 55 18.35 6.71 6.56
CA CYS A 55 17.08 6.38 7.18
C CYS A 55 16.47 7.57 7.90
N SER A 56 15.54 8.27 7.24
CA SER A 56 14.84 9.44 7.82
C SER A 56 14.01 9.13 9.07
N GLN A 57 13.73 7.85 9.33
CA GLN A 57 12.93 7.41 10.49
C GLN A 57 13.79 6.94 11.67
N ASN A 58 15.13 6.95 11.55
CA ASN A 58 16.03 6.37 12.56
C ASN A 58 15.67 4.91 12.91
N ALA A 59 15.16 4.18 11.91
CA ALA A 59 14.77 2.78 12.02
C ALA A 59 15.94 1.83 11.77
N LYS A 60 16.92 2.24 10.97
CA LYS A 60 18.19 1.52 10.83
C LYS A 60 19.16 2.06 11.87
N VAL A 61 19.70 1.18 12.69
CA VAL A 61 20.62 1.52 13.78
C VAL A 61 21.80 0.54 13.76
N PHE A 62 22.90 0.91 14.40
CA PHE A 62 24.08 0.05 14.55
C PHE A 62 24.34 -0.31 16.00
N LEU A 63 25.21 -1.31 16.20
CA LEU A 63 25.61 -1.81 17.52
C LEU A 63 26.24 -0.70 18.38
N ASP A 64 25.62 -0.42 19.53
CA ASP A 64 26.06 0.57 20.51
C ASP A 64 27.01 -0.08 21.55
N ASN A 65 28.24 0.42 21.62
CA ASN A 65 29.28 -0.03 22.54
C ASN A 65 29.54 0.98 23.68
N THR A 66 28.72 2.03 23.81
CA THR A 66 28.92 3.05 24.87
C THR A 66 28.93 2.46 26.28
N GLY A 67 28.06 1.49 26.57
CA GLY A 67 28.02 0.82 27.87
C GLY A 67 29.27 0.00 28.18
N GLU A 68 29.81 -0.70 27.18
CA GLU A 68 31.05 -1.46 27.29
C GLU A 68 32.24 -0.55 27.58
N VAL A 69 32.34 0.59 26.90
CA VAL A 69 33.41 1.56 27.13
C VAL A 69 33.29 2.24 28.49
N PHE A 70 32.08 2.60 28.95
CA PHE A 70 31.92 3.13 30.30
C PHE A 70 32.35 2.12 31.38
N HIS A 71 32.10 0.83 31.17
CA HIS A 71 32.57 -0.21 32.06
C HIS A 71 34.10 -0.29 32.08
N MET A 72 34.76 -0.27 30.91
CA MET A 72 36.23 -0.23 30.81
C MET A 72 36.82 1.01 31.49
N LEU A 73 36.24 2.19 31.29
CA LEU A 73 36.70 3.43 31.93
C LEU A 73 36.49 3.45 33.45
N SER A 74 35.70 2.53 33.99
CA SER A 74 35.47 2.39 35.43
C SER A 74 36.28 1.25 36.04
N SER A 75 37.04 0.48 35.25
CA SER A 75 37.93 -0.57 35.74
C SER A 75 39.27 0.01 36.20
N GLU A 76 40.13 -0.83 36.77
CA GLU A 76 41.50 -0.46 37.14
C GLU A 76 42.48 -0.53 35.94
N ASP A 77 41.99 -0.97 34.77
CA ASP A 77 42.82 -1.08 33.57
C ASP A 77 43.16 0.32 33.03
N LYS A 78 44.38 0.48 32.49
CA LYS A 78 44.69 1.67 31.70
C LYS A 78 43.98 1.60 30.36
N VAL A 79 43.31 2.66 29.96
CA VAL A 79 42.53 2.73 28.72
C VAL A 79 43.00 3.90 27.85
N ALA A 80 43.40 3.60 26.62
CA ALA A 80 43.73 4.60 25.61
C ALA A 80 42.61 4.75 24.58
N ALA A 81 42.28 6.00 24.25
CA ALA A 81 41.48 6.34 23.08
C ALA A 81 42.41 6.58 21.88
N ILE A 82 42.22 5.85 20.79
CA ILE A 82 42.85 6.16 19.49
C ILE A 82 41.81 6.79 18.56
N VAL A 83 42.02 8.05 18.20
CA VAL A 83 41.03 8.89 17.52
C VAL A 83 41.32 8.94 16.02
N ALA A 84 40.32 8.62 15.20
CA ALA A 84 40.43 8.68 13.74
C ALA A 84 40.71 10.12 13.25
N PRO A 85 41.54 10.33 12.21
CA PRO A 85 41.93 11.68 11.78
C PRO A 85 40.80 12.54 11.20
N SER A 86 39.62 11.95 11.01
CA SER A 86 38.42 12.66 10.59
C SER A 86 37.73 13.45 11.71
N PHE A 87 38.22 13.40 12.96
CA PHE A 87 37.62 14.13 14.08
C PHE A 87 37.43 15.65 13.85
N PRO A 88 38.29 16.39 13.10
CA PRO A 88 38.07 17.81 12.84
C PRO A 88 36.80 18.08 12.03
N ALA A 89 36.37 17.11 11.21
CA ALA A 89 35.12 17.18 10.46
C ALA A 89 33.87 16.93 11.33
N GLU A 90 34.04 16.25 12.46
CA GLU A 90 32.96 15.94 13.39
C GLU A 90 32.79 17.04 14.43
N PHE A 91 33.86 17.42 15.13
CA PHE A 91 33.84 18.35 16.25
C PHE A 91 34.13 19.78 15.79
N SER A 92 33.35 20.24 14.81
CA SER A 92 33.54 21.57 14.19
C SER A 92 33.21 22.75 15.11
N GLU A 93 32.55 22.49 16.24
CA GLU A 93 32.25 23.45 17.29
C GLU A 93 33.43 23.70 18.25
N ALA A 94 34.46 22.84 18.22
CA ALA A 94 35.67 23.04 19.00
C ALA A 94 36.57 24.07 18.30
N GLU A 95 37.15 25.00 19.06
CA GLU A 95 38.06 26.02 18.52
C GLU A 95 39.34 25.40 17.95
N ASP A 96 39.85 24.35 18.61
CA ASP A 96 41.03 23.61 18.18
C ASP A 96 40.94 22.10 18.52
N HIS A 97 41.93 21.34 18.06
CA HIS A 97 42.00 19.91 18.35
C HIS A 97 42.20 19.60 19.84
N LYS A 98 42.91 20.49 20.56
CA LYS A 98 43.20 20.32 21.99
C LYS A 98 41.92 20.30 22.82
N THR A 99 40.93 21.09 22.42
CA THR A 99 39.61 21.10 23.04
C THR A 99 38.91 19.75 22.86
N THR A 100 38.97 19.16 21.66
CA THR A 100 38.41 17.81 21.38
C THR A 100 39.11 16.73 22.21
N VAL A 101 40.44 16.76 22.27
CA VAL A 101 41.23 15.82 23.07
C VAL A 101 40.98 16.01 24.57
N GLY A 102 40.82 17.24 25.03
CA GLY A 102 40.40 17.59 26.38
C GLY A 102 39.05 16.99 26.76
N MET A 103 38.06 17.09 25.87
CA MET A 103 36.74 16.46 26.06
C MET A 103 36.84 14.94 26.21
N ILE A 104 37.66 14.28 25.38
CA ILE A 104 37.86 12.83 25.46
C ILE A 104 38.56 12.46 26.77
N ARG A 105 39.62 13.18 27.15
CA ARG A 105 40.34 12.92 28.40
C ARG A 105 39.44 13.10 29.63
N ALA A 106 38.52 14.07 29.59
CA ALA A 106 37.52 14.30 30.65
C ALA A 106 36.52 13.14 30.83
N LEU A 107 36.40 12.21 29.87
CA LEU A 107 35.63 10.98 30.05
C LEU A 107 36.34 9.93 30.94
N GLY A 108 37.65 10.08 31.15
CA GLY A 108 38.46 9.16 31.97
C GLY A 108 39.49 8.33 31.21
N PHE A 109 39.77 8.63 29.94
CA PHE A 109 40.86 7.94 29.20
C PHE A 109 42.23 8.38 29.72
N ASP A 110 43.11 7.42 30.01
CA ASP A 110 44.49 7.67 30.46
C ASP A 110 45.35 8.26 29.36
N TYR A 111 45.18 7.77 28.14
CA TYR A 111 45.89 8.24 26.96
C TYR A 111 44.91 8.57 25.83
N VAL A 112 45.20 9.63 25.08
CA VAL A 112 44.45 9.98 23.88
C VAL A 112 45.46 10.18 22.76
N ALA A 113 45.48 9.28 21.79
CA ALA A 113 46.41 9.32 20.67
C ALA A 113 45.67 9.40 19.32
N GLU A 114 46.38 9.82 18.28
CA GLU A 114 45.79 10.02 16.96
C GLU A 114 46.16 8.88 16.02
N VAL A 115 45.16 8.31 15.36
CA VAL A 115 45.33 7.22 14.38
C VAL A 115 46.11 7.67 13.14
N GLY A 116 46.27 8.98 12.93
CA GLY A 116 47.05 9.54 11.84
C GLY A 116 48.50 9.05 11.81
N PHE A 117 49.09 8.73 12.98
CA PHE A 117 50.43 8.16 13.02
C PHE A 117 50.47 6.71 12.50
N GLY A 118 49.45 5.92 12.86
CA GLY A 118 49.25 4.61 12.23
C GLY A 118 49.04 4.71 10.72
N ALA A 119 48.40 5.78 10.25
CA ALA A 119 48.25 6.05 8.82
C ALA A 119 49.57 6.42 8.13
N ASP A 120 50.50 7.13 8.80
CA ASP A 120 51.84 7.37 8.26
C ASP A 120 52.59 6.06 8.01
N LEU A 121 52.53 5.12 8.97
CA LEU A 121 53.18 3.81 8.85
C LEU A 121 52.58 2.96 7.72
N VAL A 122 51.25 2.95 7.61
CA VAL A 122 50.53 2.23 6.56
C VAL A 122 50.82 2.84 5.19
N ALA A 123 50.82 4.17 5.08
CA ALA A 123 51.13 4.87 3.84
C ALA A 123 52.55 4.54 3.35
N LYS A 124 53.55 4.44 4.23
CA LYS A 124 54.91 4.01 3.87
C LYS A 124 54.92 2.62 3.20
N LYS A 125 54.08 1.68 3.67
CA LYS A 125 53.95 0.35 3.04
C LYS A 125 53.25 0.38 1.68
N TYR A 126 52.27 1.26 1.50
CA TYR A 126 51.67 1.46 0.18
C TYR A 126 52.65 2.13 -0.79
N ASP A 127 53.46 3.09 -0.31
CA ASP A 127 54.50 3.72 -1.11
C ASP A 127 55.52 2.70 -1.61
N GLU A 128 55.96 1.75 -0.76
CA GLU A 128 56.81 0.62 -1.16
C GLU A 128 56.19 -0.21 -2.30
N ILE A 129 54.87 -0.48 -2.25
CA ILE A 129 54.16 -1.23 -3.31
C ILE A 129 54.05 -0.40 -4.60
N LEU A 130 53.70 0.89 -4.49
CA LEU A 130 53.43 1.75 -5.64
C LEU A 130 54.71 2.15 -6.39
N GLN A 131 55.86 2.18 -5.72
CA GLN A 131 57.15 2.46 -6.34
C GLN A 131 57.80 1.23 -6.99
N ASP A 132 57.38 0.02 -6.61
CA ASP A 132 57.86 -1.22 -7.20
C ASP A 132 57.17 -1.46 -8.55
N LYS A 133 57.92 -1.28 -9.65
CA LYS A 133 57.42 -1.45 -11.02
C LYS A 133 57.02 -2.89 -11.36
N GLU A 134 57.50 -3.87 -10.59
CA GLU A 134 57.15 -5.28 -10.74
C GLU A 134 56.04 -5.70 -9.77
N ALA A 135 55.56 -4.78 -8.92
CA ALA A 135 54.46 -5.07 -8.00
C ALA A 135 53.21 -5.43 -8.79
N LYS A 136 52.51 -6.44 -8.28
CA LYS A 136 51.20 -6.78 -8.81
C LYS A 136 50.21 -5.64 -8.54
N PRO A 137 49.34 -5.32 -9.51
CA PRO A 137 48.19 -4.46 -9.27
C PRO A 137 47.45 -4.90 -8.01
N SER A 138 47.08 -3.96 -7.17
CA SER A 138 46.52 -4.25 -5.85
C SER A 138 45.39 -3.30 -5.48
N ILE A 139 44.49 -3.81 -4.64
CA ILE A 139 43.35 -3.09 -4.09
C ILE A 139 43.67 -2.69 -2.66
N SER A 140 43.47 -1.42 -2.31
CA SER A 140 43.67 -0.94 -0.95
C SER A 140 42.74 -1.65 0.04
N SER A 141 43.22 -1.86 1.27
CA SER A 141 42.56 -2.66 2.32
C SER A 141 42.19 -1.83 3.55
N ASP A 142 42.39 -0.51 3.48
CA ASP A 142 42.18 0.43 4.58
C ASP A 142 40.68 0.63 4.92
N CYS A 143 39.80 0.43 3.92
CA CYS A 143 38.35 0.47 4.07
C CYS A 143 37.75 -0.93 4.33
N PRO A 144 37.30 -1.25 5.56
CA PRO A 144 36.81 -2.60 5.88
C PRO A 144 35.57 -2.99 5.09
N ALA A 145 34.73 -2.01 4.71
CA ALA A 145 33.55 -2.28 3.90
C ALA A 145 33.92 -2.78 2.49
N ILE A 146 35.04 -2.31 1.92
CA ILE A 146 35.56 -2.79 0.63
C ILE A 146 36.14 -4.20 0.80
N VAL A 147 36.93 -4.43 1.86
CA VAL A 147 37.44 -5.77 2.19
C VAL A 147 36.29 -6.77 2.28
N TYR A 148 35.24 -6.47 3.07
CA TYR A 148 34.07 -7.34 3.17
C TYR A 148 33.29 -7.48 1.86
N TYR A 149 33.27 -6.46 1.02
CA TYR A 149 32.65 -6.54 -0.30
C TYR A 149 33.37 -7.57 -1.17
N LEU A 150 34.71 -7.53 -1.20
CA LEU A 150 35.51 -8.50 -1.95
C LEU A 150 35.41 -9.91 -1.35
N GLU A 151 35.57 -10.05 -0.03
CA GLU A 151 35.46 -11.35 0.64
C GLU A 151 34.12 -12.06 0.36
N HIS A 152 33.02 -11.29 0.30
CA HIS A 152 31.68 -11.83 0.12
C HIS A 152 31.22 -11.95 -1.34
N TYR A 153 31.63 -11.05 -2.22
CA TYR A 153 31.03 -10.92 -3.57
C TYR A 153 32.03 -11.05 -4.72
N TYR A 154 33.34 -10.95 -4.45
CA TYR A 154 34.42 -11.14 -5.43
C TYR A 154 35.51 -12.03 -4.84
N PRO A 155 35.18 -13.29 -4.51
CA PRO A 155 36.08 -14.20 -3.79
C PRO A 155 37.42 -14.44 -4.53
N ASN A 156 37.42 -14.32 -5.86
CA ASN A 156 38.59 -14.39 -6.73
C ASN A 156 39.55 -13.20 -6.56
N LEU A 157 39.05 -12.01 -6.21
CA LEU A 157 39.84 -10.79 -6.04
C LEU A 157 40.41 -10.61 -4.63
N VAL A 158 40.10 -11.51 -3.68
CA VAL A 158 40.62 -11.44 -2.31
C VAL A 158 42.16 -11.54 -2.30
N GLY A 159 42.75 -12.20 -3.29
CA GLY A 159 44.20 -12.28 -3.46
C GLY A 159 44.86 -10.96 -3.85
N ASP A 160 44.11 -10.04 -4.45
CA ASP A 160 44.57 -8.74 -4.94
C ASP A 160 44.50 -7.64 -3.87
N LEU A 161 43.89 -7.92 -2.72
CA LEU A 161 43.93 -7.03 -1.55
C LEU A 161 45.37 -6.86 -1.05
N ALA A 162 45.79 -5.61 -0.90
CA ALA A 162 47.05 -5.27 -0.26
C ALA A 162 47.07 -5.83 1.17
N LYS A 163 48.04 -6.71 1.47
CA LYS A 163 48.17 -7.43 2.75
C LYS A 163 48.74 -6.56 3.87
N ILE A 164 48.23 -5.34 3.97
CA ILE A 164 48.63 -4.32 4.94
C ILE A 164 47.48 -4.11 5.92
N ALA A 165 47.81 -3.97 7.19
CA ALA A 165 46.87 -3.66 8.25
C ALA A 165 46.31 -2.24 8.11
N SER A 166 45.08 -2.01 8.54
CA SER A 166 44.55 -0.64 8.49
C SER A 166 45.20 0.29 9.51
N PRO A 167 45.09 1.62 9.34
CA PRO A 167 45.65 2.59 10.29
C PRO A 167 45.20 2.39 11.74
N MET A 168 43.98 1.89 11.96
CA MET A 168 43.46 1.58 13.30
C MET A 168 44.26 0.45 13.96
N VAL A 169 44.47 -0.64 13.22
CA VAL A 169 45.21 -1.81 13.71
C VAL A 169 46.68 -1.47 13.89
N ALA A 170 47.27 -0.76 12.93
CA ALA A 170 48.64 -0.24 13.02
C ALA A 170 48.83 0.63 14.28
N MET A 171 47.93 1.59 14.52
CA MET A 171 48.01 2.47 15.68
C MET A 171 47.85 1.70 17.00
N LYS A 172 46.99 0.68 17.07
CA LYS A 172 46.91 -0.18 18.26
C LYS A 172 48.24 -0.88 18.53
N ARG A 173 48.90 -1.44 17.50
CA ARG A 173 50.19 -2.13 17.66
C ARG A 173 51.26 -1.16 18.16
N VAL A 174 51.26 0.09 17.65
CA VAL A 174 52.12 1.18 18.13
C VAL A 174 51.86 1.53 19.59
N MET A 175 50.59 1.71 19.99
CA MET A 175 50.24 2.07 21.36
C MET A 175 50.65 0.98 22.36
N LYS A 176 50.41 -0.29 22.03
CA LYS A 176 50.86 -1.43 22.85
C LYS A 176 52.38 -1.46 23.00
N LYS A 177 53.12 -1.26 21.91
CA LYS A 177 54.59 -1.20 21.95
C LYS A 177 55.11 -0.04 22.81
N LYS A 178 54.49 1.13 22.75
CA LYS A 178 54.96 2.34 23.45
C LYS A 178 54.54 2.40 24.92
N TYR A 179 53.33 1.93 25.24
CA TYR A 179 52.71 2.11 26.55
C TYR A 179 52.45 0.81 27.32
N GLY A 180 52.75 -0.36 26.72
CA GLY A 180 52.66 -1.67 27.34
C GLY A 180 51.53 -2.54 26.78
N ASP A 181 51.73 -3.86 26.83
CA ASP A 181 50.82 -4.84 26.24
C ASP A 181 49.47 -4.97 26.97
N ASP A 182 49.39 -4.54 28.23
CA ASP A 182 48.16 -4.59 29.02
C ASP A 182 47.19 -3.44 28.71
N LEU A 183 47.63 -2.40 28.01
CA LEU A 183 46.85 -1.19 27.73
C LEU A 183 45.58 -1.48 26.92
N LYS A 184 44.39 -1.21 27.43
CA LYS A 184 43.14 -1.38 26.68
C LYS A 184 42.99 -0.28 25.63
N ILE A 185 42.62 -0.65 24.40
CA ILE A 185 42.52 0.27 23.27
C ILE A 185 41.07 0.43 22.84
N VAL A 186 40.58 1.67 22.88
CA VAL A 186 39.29 2.05 22.33
C VAL A 186 39.53 2.89 21.07
N PHE A 187 39.11 2.38 19.91
CA PHE A 187 39.12 3.19 18.69
C PHE A 187 37.86 4.05 18.61
N ILE A 188 38.03 5.31 18.20
CA ILE A 188 36.93 6.27 18.02
C ILE A 188 36.96 6.82 16.60
N GLY A 189 35.90 6.61 15.81
CA GLY A 189 35.93 7.03 14.40
C GLY A 189 34.60 7.11 13.65
N PRO A 190 34.66 7.33 12.32
CA PRO A 190 33.48 7.56 11.48
C PRO A 190 32.70 6.31 11.07
N CYS A 191 33.22 5.11 11.30
CA CYS A 191 32.84 3.95 10.50
C CYS A 191 32.26 2.83 11.37
N VAL A 192 31.08 2.35 10.99
CA VAL A 192 30.43 1.19 11.62
C VAL A 192 31.17 -0.11 11.26
N ALA A 193 31.66 -0.25 10.02
CA ALA A 193 32.36 -1.46 9.57
C ALA A 193 33.64 -1.75 10.37
N LYS A 194 34.27 -0.71 10.96
CA LYS A 194 35.44 -0.85 11.84
C LYS A 194 35.14 -1.75 13.05
N LYS A 195 33.91 -1.73 13.58
CA LYS A 195 33.47 -2.53 14.74
C LYS A 195 33.66 -4.05 14.57
N ALA A 196 33.70 -4.56 13.33
CA ALA A 196 33.96 -5.97 13.07
C ALA A 196 35.32 -6.24 12.40
N GLU A 197 36.10 -5.22 12.04
CA GLU A 197 37.31 -5.38 11.23
C GLU A 197 38.35 -6.29 11.88
N SER A 198 38.60 -6.11 13.17
CA SER A 198 39.68 -6.83 13.85
C SER A 198 39.32 -7.07 15.32
N ASN A 199 39.64 -8.28 15.80
CA ASN A 199 39.54 -8.65 17.22
C ASN A 199 40.75 -8.13 18.04
N GLU A 200 41.69 -7.42 17.41
CA GLU A 200 42.83 -6.82 18.10
C GLU A 200 42.48 -5.56 18.89
N ILE A 201 41.35 -4.91 18.61
CA ILE A 201 40.89 -3.71 19.31
C ILE A 201 39.90 -4.13 20.40
N ASP A 202 40.08 -3.63 21.63
CA ASP A 202 39.25 -4.00 22.77
C ASP A 202 37.80 -3.48 22.62
N SER A 203 37.61 -2.24 22.16
CA SER A 203 36.29 -1.75 21.76
C SER A 203 36.34 -0.60 20.76
N ILE A 204 35.22 -0.39 20.08
CA ILE A 204 35.11 0.55 18.96
C ILE A 204 33.87 1.41 19.14
N LEU A 205 34.08 2.73 19.16
CA LEU A 205 33.07 3.77 19.17
C LEU A 205 33.02 4.49 17.83
N THR A 206 31.81 4.78 17.39
CA THR A 206 31.57 5.82 16.40
C THR A 206 31.65 7.21 17.05
N PHE A 207 31.80 8.26 16.26
CA PHE A 207 31.71 9.62 16.80
C PHE A 207 30.33 9.97 17.34
N GLN A 208 29.26 9.44 16.75
CA GLN A 208 27.90 9.56 17.31
C GLN A 208 27.82 8.97 18.72
N GLU A 209 28.43 7.80 18.95
CA GLU A 209 28.53 7.20 20.28
C GLU A 209 29.39 8.04 21.24
N LEU A 210 30.53 8.56 20.79
CA LEU A 210 31.34 9.48 21.61
C LEU A 210 30.54 10.72 22.02
N ARG A 211 29.80 11.34 21.10
CA ARG A 211 28.92 12.48 21.41
C ARG A 211 27.86 12.11 22.45
N LYS A 212 27.26 10.93 22.33
CA LYS A 212 26.31 10.41 23.32
C LYS A 212 26.97 10.30 24.70
N MET A 213 28.18 9.75 24.79
CA MET A 213 28.93 9.65 26.05
C MET A 213 29.27 11.01 26.65
N LEU A 214 29.78 11.96 25.85
CA LEU A 214 30.07 13.33 26.28
C LEU A 214 28.82 14.00 26.85
N LYS A 215 27.68 13.86 26.16
CA LYS A 215 26.40 14.39 26.63
C LYS A 215 25.96 13.76 27.96
N MET A 216 26.12 12.45 28.14
CA MET A 216 25.77 11.75 29.39
C MET A 216 26.62 12.20 30.58
N ARG A 217 27.87 12.65 30.35
CA ARG A 217 28.77 13.21 31.37
C ARG A 217 28.73 14.73 31.46
N ASN A 218 27.84 15.38 30.70
CA ASN A 218 27.73 16.84 30.62
C ASN A 218 29.06 17.53 30.24
N ILE A 219 29.83 16.91 29.34
CA ILE A 219 31.09 17.44 28.80
C ILE A 219 30.79 18.16 27.48
N SER A 220 31.38 19.33 27.31
CA SER A 220 31.21 20.20 26.15
C SER A 220 32.52 20.96 25.87
N PRO A 221 32.65 21.60 24.70
CA PRO A 221 33.80 22.46 24.44
C PRO A 221 33.97 23.60 25.47
N ALA A 222 32.88 24.08 26.06
CA ALA A 222 32.89 25.20 27.00
C ALA A 222 33.44 24.86 28.39
N ASN A 223 33.43 23.59 28.79
CA ASN A 223 33.88 23.16 30.12
C ASN A 223 35.03 22.14 30.10
N ALA A 224 35.47 21.72 28.91
CA ALA A 224 36.62 20.84 28.78
C ALA A 224 37.93 21.63 28.89
N THR A 225 38.88 21.12 29.67
CA THR A 225 40.24 21.65 29.72
C THR A 225 40.99 21.21 28.46
N PRO A 226 41.47 22.14 27.60
CA PRO A 226 42.21 21.78 26.40
C PRO A 226 43.48 21.00 26.76
N SER A 227 43.78 19.95 26.00
CA SER A 227 44.99 19.16 26.19
C SER A 227 45.41 18.52 24.88
N ASP A 228 46.71 18.24 24.71
CA ASP A 228 47.24 17.68 23.47
C ASP A 228 47.07 16.16 23.41
N PHE A 229 47.29 15.61 22.21
CA PHE A 229 47.43 14.16 22.03
C PHE A 229 48.67 13.66 22.78
N ASP A 230 48.59 12.43 23.28
CA ASP A 230 49.73 11.68 23.75
C ASP A 230 50.55 11.16 22.55
N PRO A 231 51.89 11.15 22.62
CA PRO A 231 52.74 10.69 21.53
C PRO A 231 52.50 9.19 21.21
N PRO A 232 52.70 8.72 19.97
CA PRO A 232 53.37 9.43 18.90
C PRO A 232 52.46 10.40 18.14
N TYR A 233 53.08 11.45 17.58
CA TYR A 233 52.36 12.50 16.86
C TYR A 233 52.27 12.18 15.37
N ALA A 234 51.07 12.28 14.80
CA ALA A 234 50.86 12.05 13.38
C ALA A 234 51.55 13.13 12.51
N GLY A 235 51.97 12.75 11.31
CA GLY A 235 52.41 13.61 10.22
C GLY A 235 51.32 13.83 9.19
N LYS A 236 51.66 13.61 7.91
CA LYS A 236 50.73 13.76 6.77
C LYS A 236 49.57 12.77 6.82
N GLY A 237 49.70 11.64 7.51
CA GLY A 237 48.66 10.62 7.70
C GLY A 237 47.39 11.15 8.36
N SER A 238 47.42 12.37 8.90
CA SER A 238 46.24 13.10 9.32
C SER A 238 45.27 13.44 8.15
N ILE A 239 45.72 13.43 6.89
CA ILE A 239 44.90 13.71 5.68
C ILE A 239 44.17 12.47 5.14
N PHE A 240 44.57 11.28 5.58
CA PHE A 240 44.04 9.97 5.16
C PHE A 240 42.51 9.84 5.05
N PRO A 241 41.66 10.44 5.92
CA PRO A 241 40.21 10.26 5.83
C PRO A 241 39.52 10.99 4.66
N ILE A 242 40.21 11.84 3.92
CA ILE A 242 39.70 12.48 2.71
C ILE A 242 40.04 11.59 1.50
N SER A 243 39.23 11.64 0.45
CA SER A 243 39.56 11.04 -0.85
C SER A 243 40.97 11.38 -1.32
N ARG A 244 41.73 10.39 -1.81
CA ARG A 244 43.15 10.51 -2.19
C ARG A 244 44.07 10.80 -1.00
N GLY A 245 43.57 10.67 0.23
CA GLY A 245 44.32 10.94 1.45
C GLY A 245 45.48 9.96 1.64
N LEU A 246 45.32 8.72 1.18
CA LEU A 246 46.40 7.73 1.16
C LEU A 246 47.55 8.22 0.27
N LEU A 247 47.27 8.56 -0.99
CA LEU A 247 48.28 9.06 -1.96
C LEU A 247 48.93 10.38 -1.51
N GLN A 248 48.16 11.28 -0.93
CA GLN A 248 48.70 12.53 -0.39
C GLN A 248 49.65 12.30 0.80
N THR A 249 49.46 11.20 1.53
CA THR A 249 50.33 10.81 2.65
C THR A 249 51.65 10.23 2.14
N THR A 250 51.62 9.43 1.07
CA THR A 250 52.84 8.88 0.44
C THR A 250 53.68 9.97 -0.23
N GLY A 251 53.06 11.06 -0.66
CA GLY A 251 53.75 12.18 -1.31
C GLY A 251 53.96 11.98 -2.81
N ILE A 252 53.31 10.99 -3.41
CA ILE A 252 53.30 10.76 -4.85
C ILE A 252 52.57 11.93 -5.52
N SER A 253 53.25 12.64 -6.43
CA SER A 253 52.57 13.59 -7.33
C SER A 253 51.86 12.77 -8.40
N GLU A 254 50.55 12.97 -8.55
CA GLU A 254 49.78 12.35 -9.63
C GLU A 254 50.25 12.90 -10.97
N ASP A 255 51.19 12.21 -11.59
CA ASP A 255 51.38 12.32 -13.01
C ASP A 255 50.42 11.34 -13.69
N LEU A 256 49.34 11.88 -14.26
CA LEU A 256 48.36 11.11 -15.03
C LEU A 256 48.98 10.44 -16.28
N THR A 257 50.23 10.76 -16.61
CA THR A 257 50.97 10.16 -17.72
C THR A 257 51.94 9.05 -17.28
N GLU A 258 52.29 8.97 -15.99
CA GLU A 258 53.26 7.98 -15.47
C GLU A 258 52.67 6.98 -14.47
N GLY A 259 51.55 7.29 -13.80
CA GLY A 259 50.94 6.43 -12.76
C GLY A 259 49.69 5.67 -13.21
N ASN A 260 49.56 4.40 -12.81
CA ASN A 260 48.37 3.56 -13.03
C ASN A 260 47.56 3.38 -11.74
N ILE A 261 47.11 4.48 -11.13
CA ILE A 261 46.32 4.46 -9.88
C ILE A 261 44.92 4.99 -10.15
N ILE A 262 43.91 4.19 -9.83
CA ILE A 262 42.51 4.57 -9.94
C ILE A 262 41.93 4.76 -8.53
N VAL A 263 41.35 5.92 -8.30
CA VAL A 263 40.71 6.27 -7.03
C VAL A 263 39.20 6.34 -7.25
N ALA A 264 38.45 5.49 -6.54
CA ALA A 264 36.99 5.48 -6.61
C ALA A 264 36.37 5.51 -5.21
N GLU A 265 35.39 6.39 -5.02
CA GLU A 265 34.72 6.58 -3.74
C GLU A 265 33.20 6.63 -3.86
N GLY A 266 32.53 6.24 -2.77
CA GLY A 266 31.08 6.22 -2.69
C GLY A 266 30.45 4.99 -3.34
N ARG A 267 29.20 4.72 -2.96
CA ARG A 267 28.53 3.42 -3.18
C ARG A 267 28.41 2.95 -4.63
N VAL A 268 28.48 3.87 -5.60
CA VAL A 268 28.34 3.57 -7.03
C VAL A 268 29.72 3.33 -7.61
N ASN A 269 30.60 4.33 -7.53
CA ASN A 269 31.89 4.32 -8.22
C ASN A 269 32.81 3.20 -7.76
N PHE A 270 32.85 2.85 -6.46
CA PHE A 270 33.71 1.74 -6.02
C PHE A 270 33.24 0.39 -6.61
N ARG A 271 31.92 0.19 -6.77
CA ARG A 271 31.37 -1.05 -7.33
C ARG A 271 31.69 -1.17 -8.81
N GLU A 272 31.58 -0.06 -9.53
CA GLU A 272 31.95 0.04 -10.93
C GLU A 272 33.43 -0.26 -11.13
N ALA A 273 34.31 0.39 -10.36
CA ALA A 273 35.75 0.14 -10.40
C ALA A 273 36.09 -1.34 -10.12
N ILE A 274 35.50 -1.97 -9.09
CA ILE A 274 35.73 -3.40 -8.82
C ILE A 274 35.22 -4.27 -9.97
N LYS A 275 34.06 -3.95 -10.56
CA LYS A 275 33.50 -4.71 -11.69
C LYS A 275 34.39 -4.61 -12.94
N GLU A 276 34.90 -3.42 -13.24
CA GLU A 276 35.83 -3.20 -14.35
C GLU A 276 37.15 -3.93 -14.13
N PHE A 277 37.67 -3.89 -12.89
CA PHE A 277 38.88 -4.63 -12.50
C PHE A 277 38.69 -6.15 -12.63
N ASP A 278 37.59 -6.69 -12.10
CA ASP A 278 37.21 -8.11 -12.22
C ASP A 278 37.08 -8.57 -13.69
N SER A 279 36.56 -7.69 -14.55
CA SER A 279 36.39 -7.97 -15.97
C SER A 279 37.68 -7.86 -16.80
N GLY A 280 38.78 -7.40 -16.22
CA GLY A 280 40.06 -7.20 -16.90
C GLY A 280 40.20 -5.87 -17.66
N LEU A 281 39.24 -4.94 -17.53
CA LEU A 281 39.29 -3.64 -18.22
C LEU A 281 40.34 -2.70 -17.64
N ILE A 282 40.60 -2.81 -16.33
CA ILE A 282 41.57 -1.99 -15.58
C ILE A 282 42.46 -2.86 -14.67
N SER A 283 42.69 -4.13 -15.02
CA SER A 283 43.39 -5.09 -14.16
C SER A 283 44.87 -4.79 -13.91
N ASP A 284 45.45 -3.87 -14.67
CA ASP A 284 46.82 -3.38 -14.56
C ASP A 284 46.96 -2.20 -13.57
N ALA A 285 45.86 -1.65 -13.05
CA ALA A 285 45.85 -0.49 -12.17
C ALA A 285 45.81 -0.84 -10.68
N HIS A 286 46.46 -0.02 -9.85
CA HIS A 286 46.25 -0.03 -8.40
C HIS A 286 44.96 0.70 -8.04
N LEU A 287 44.15 0.13 -7.16
CA LEU A 287 42.87 0.72 -6.76
C LEU A 287 42.92 1.25 -5.32
N GLU A 288 42.65 2.55 -5.14
CA GLU A 288 42.30 3.14 -3.83
C GLU A 288 40.78 3.27 -3.76
N LEU A 289 40.13 2.47 -2.89
CA LEU A 289 38.68 2.37 -2.85
C LEU A 289 38.12 2.77 -1.49
N LEU A 290 37.13 3.67 -1.51
CA LEU A 290 36.36 4.04 -0.32
C LEU A 290 34.87 3.79 -0.52
N CYS A 291 34.25 3.05 0.39
CA CYS A 291 32.80 2.83 0.33
C CYS A 291 31.98 4.14 0.51
N CYS A 292 32.54 5.11 1.22
CA CYS A 292 31.96 6.43 1.45
C CYS A 292 32.70 7.50 0.64
N GLU A 293 32.12 8.68 0.48
CA GLU A 293 32.77 9.86 -0.13
C GLU A 293 33.82 10.47 0.84
N GLY A 294 34.87 9.70 1.12
CA GLY A 294 35.76 9.91 2.25
C GLY A 294 35.20 9.37 3.58
N CYS A 295 36.08 8.99 4.49
CA CYS A 295 35.74 8.62 5.86
C CYS A 295 35.04 9.76 6.61
N ILE A 296 35.28 11.02 6.21
CA ILE A 296 34.56 12.21 6.71
C ILE A 296 33.05 12.19 6.47
N MET A 297 32.56 11.35 5.55
CA MET A 297 31.14 11.15 5.25
C MET A 297 30.61 9.78 5.71
N GLY A 298 31.37 9.10 6.58
CA GLY A 298 31.04 7.79 7.13
C GLY A 298 29.79 7.79 8.02
N PRO A 299 29.14 6.63 8.20
CA PRO A 299 27.85 6.48 8.89
C PRO A 299 27.88 6.75 10.40
N GLY A 300 29.05 6.73 11.03
CA GLY A 300 29.26 7.01 12.45
C GLY A 300 29.55 8.48 12.76
N MET A 301 29.49 9.35 11.76
CA MET A 301 29.53 10.82 11.89
C MET A 301 28.15 11.37 12.22
N SER A 302 28.08 12.58 12.79
CA SER A 302 26.79 13.28 12.95
C SER A 302 26.07 13.50 11.60
N GLU A 303 24.73 13.47 11.62
CA GLU A 303 23.89 13.67 10.44
C GLU A 303 24.02 15.10 9.85
N GLY A 304 23.67 15.26 8.57
CA GLY A 304 23.57 16.58 7.93
C GLY A 304 24.89 17.28 7.61
N GLY A 305 26.03 16.60 7.73
CA GLY A 305 27.34 17.19 7.43
C GLY A 305 27.53 17.60 5.96
N GLN A 306 28.05 18.81 5.73
CA GLN A 306 28.40 19.30 4.40
C GLN A 306 29.77 18.74 3.98
N ARG A 307 29.80 17.86 2.96
CA ARG A 307 31.02 17.16 2.47
C ARG A 307 32.21 18.09 2.27
N PHE A 308 32.02 19.18 1.52
CA PHE A 308 33.12 20.11 1.21
C PHE A 308 33.62 20.88 2.44
N ARG A 309 32.71 21.26 3.35
CA ARG A 309 33.10 21.91 4.61
C ARG A 309 33.92 20.96 5.49
N ARG A 310 33.47 19.72 5.64
CA ARG A 310 34.19 18.68 6.39
C ARG A 310 35.60 18.44 5.84
N ARG A 311 35.73 18.39 4.52
CA ARG A 311 37.03 18.31 3.84
C ARG A 311 37.94 19.48 4.22
N THR A 312 37.43 20.72 4.12
CA THR A 312 38.20 21.92 4.45
C THR A 312 38.67 21.93 5.91
N LEU A 313 37.83 21.51 6.86
CA LEU A 313 38.19 21.44 8.28
C LEU A 313 39.38 20.50 8.53
N VAL A 314 39.34 19.30 7.95
CA VAL A 314 40.46 18.35 8.05
C VAL A 314 41.70 18.90 7.35
N SER A 315 41.57 19.44 6.12
CA SER A 315 42.71 20.03 5.41
C SER A 315 43.36 21.18 6.17
N ASN A 316 42.57 22.05 6.83
CA ASN A 316 43.10 23.15 7.64
C ASN A 316 43.83 22.65 8.89
N TYR A 317 43.28 21.64 9.56
CA TYR A 317 43.94 20.99 10.69
C TYR A 317 45.30 20.42 10.28
N VAL A 318 45.35 19.66 9.17
CA VAL A 318 46.58 19.07 8.64
C VAL A 318 47.61 20.14 8.27
N LYS A 319 47.20 21.20 7.57
CA LYS A 319 48.10 22.33 7.21
C LYS A 319 48.73 22.98 8.45
N LYS A 320 47.92 23.24 9.50
CA LYS A 320 48.42 23.81 10.75
C LYS A 320 49.39 22.86 11.45
N LYS A 321 49.09 21.56 11.44
CA LYS A 321 49.94 20.53 12.04
C LYS A 321 51.29 20.42 11.34
N ILE A 322 51.31 20.21 10.02
CA ILE A 322 52.55 20.05 9.24
C ILE A 322 53.46 21.27 9.40
N LYS A 323 52.90 22.49 9.46
CA LYS A 323 53.69 23.70 9.69
C LYS A 323 54.42 23.72 11.05
N ASN A 324 53.89 23.03 12.06
CA ASN A 324 54.38 23.07 13.43
C ASN A 324 54.96 21.72 13.90
N ILE A 325 55.16 20.75 12.99
CA ILE A 325 55.65 19.42 13.35
C ILE A 325 57.15 19.47 13.65
N ASP A 326 57.57 18.78 14.70
CA ASP A 326 58.98 18.48 14.93
C ASP A 326 59.35 17.26 14.07
N GLU A 327 59.92 17.51 12.89
CA GLU A 327 60.30 16.46 11.93
C GLU A 327 61.32 15.48 12.51
N GLN A 328 62.24 15.94 13.37
CA GLN A 328 63.25 15.06 13.97
C GLN A 328 62.63 14.12 14.99
N GLN A 329 61.70 14.63 15.82
CA GLN A 329 60.95 13.80 16.75
C GLN A 329 60.05 12.81 15.99
N TRP A 330 59.32 13.27 14.97
CA TRP A 330 58.45 12.42 14.17
C TRP A 330 59.24 11.28 13.51
N GLN A 331 60.38 11.57 12.89
CA GLN A 331 61.21 10.55 12.26
C GLN A 331 61.73 9.52 13.28
N LYS A 332 62.15 9.97 14.48
CA LYS A 332 62.55 9.05 15.56
C LYS A 332 61.42 8.11 15.98
N GLU A 333 60.18 8.59 16.02
CA GLU A 333 59.03 7.75 16.36
C GLU A 333 58.68 6.76 15.25
N ILE A 334 58.79 7.17 13.98
CA ILE A 334 58.66 6.25 12.83
C ILE A 334 59.73 5.15 12.92
N ASP A 335 60.98 5.53 13.20
CA ASP A 335 62.09 4.59 13.26
C ASP A 335 61.93 3.59 14.42
N PHE A 336 61.41 4.05 15.57
CA PHE A 336 61.05 3.19 16.70
C PHE A 336 59.98 2.13 16.35
N CYS A 337 59.18 2.38 15.31
CA CYS A 337 58.09 1.49 14.89
C CYS A 337 58.42 0.62 13.66
N ASN A 338 59.65 0.68 13.12
CA ASN A 338 60.00 0.00 11.86
C ASN A 338 59.87 -1.54 11.91
N ASP A 339 60.01 -2.15 13.08
CA ASP A 339 59.90 -3.59 13.35
C ASP A 339 58.48 -4.06 13.70
N ILE A 340 57.51 -3.15 13.77
CA ILE A 340 56.11 -3.51 13.96
C ILE A 340 55.63 -4.24 12.71
N ASP A 341 55.16 -5.48 12.86
CA ASP A 341 54.49 -6.20 11.78
C ASP A 341 53.19 -5.47 11.41
N LEU A 342 53.09 -5.03 10.16
CA LEU A 342 51.90 -4.38 9.59
C LEU A 342 51.18 -5.31 8.60
N SER A 343 51.50 -6.60 8.58
CA SER A 343 50.82 -7.55 7.71
C SER A 343 49.39 -7.83 8.19
N GLN A 344 48.53 -8.15 7.22
CA GLN A 344 47.16 -8.59 7.45
C GLN A 344 46.75 -9.65 6.41
N SER A 345 45.96 -10.64 6.85
CA SER A 345 45.40 -11.69 5.99
C SER A 345 43.90 -11.51 5.81
N PHE A 346 43.41 -11.82 4.62
CA PHE A 346 41.99 -11.78 4.26
C PHE A 346 41.50 -13.17 3.86
N LYS A 347 40.21 -13.45 4.09
CA LYS A 347 39.64 -14.77 3.81
C LYS A 347 38.36 -14.65 3.00
N SER A 348 38.40 -15.25 1.82
CA SER A 348 37.21 -15.42 0.99
C SER A 348 36.09 -16.14 1.76
N THR A 349 34.89 -15.56 1.70
CA THR A 349 33.68 -16.08 2.32
C THR A 349 32.51 -15.80 1.36
N ASP A 350 32.38 -16.57 0.28
CA ASP A 350 31.36 -16.30 -0.76
C ASP A 350 29.93 -16.26 -0.18
N ARG A 351 29.22 -15.16 -0.42
CA ARG A 351 27.83 -14.90 0.01
C ARG A 351 26.90 -14.62 -1.17
N ARG A 352 27.35 -14.85 -2.40
CA ARG A 352 26.52 -14.69 -3.59
C ARG A 352 25.37 -15.69 -3.56
N LEU A 353 24.23 -15.26 -4.07
CA LEU A 353 23.09 -16.15 -4.28
C LEU A 353 23.17 -16.70 -5.69
N GLU A 354 22.60 -17.88 -5.89
CA GLU A 354 22.45 -18.45 -7.22
C GLU A 354 21.65 -17.49 -8.10
N LYS A 355 22.08 -17.39 -9.36
CA LYS A 355 21.38 -16.59 -10.36
C LYS A 355 20.17 -17.40 -10.85
N PRO A 356 18.95 -16.86 -10.75
CA PRO A 356 17.78 -17.51 -11.32
C PRO A 356 17.92 -17.68 -12.84
N THR A 357 17.22 -18.66 -13.38
CA THR A 357 17.08 -18.87 -14.82
C THR A 357 16.20 -17.79 -15.45
N GLN A 358 16.35 -17.58 -16.77
CA GLN A 358 15.54 -16.59 -17.49
C GLN A 358 14.03 -16.87 -17.38
N GLN A 359 13.64 -18.15 -17.33
CA GLN A 359 12.24 -18.55 -17.18
C GLN A 359 11.67 -18.15 -15.81
N GLU A 360 12.44 -18.33 -14.73
CA GLU A 360 12.01 -17.91 -13.39
C GLU A 360 11.87 -16.39 -13.31
N ILE A 361 12.80 -15.65 -13.92
CA ILE A 361 12.75 -14.17 -13.99
C ILE A 361 11.49 -13.71 -14.73
N GLU A 362 11.18 -14.33 -15.87
CA GLU A 362 9.97 -14.02 -16.65
C GLU A 362 8.70 -14.28 -15.86
N GLN A 363 8.61 -15.40 -15.12
CA GLN A 363 7.47 -15.68 -14.24
C GLN A 363 7.31 -14.65 -13.12
N ALA A 364 8.42 -14.23 -12.50
CA ALA A 364 8.38 -13.19 -11.48
C ALA A 364 7.96 -11.81 -12.06
N LEU A 365 8.41 -11.46 -13.28
CA LEU A 365 7.97 -10.26 -13.99
C LEU A 365 6.46 -10.29 -14.26
N ILE A 366 5.94 -11.42 -14.75
CA ILE A 366 4.50 -11.63 -14.99
C ILE A 366 3.71 -11.44 -13.69
N SER A 367 4.20 -11.96 -12.56
CA SER A 367 3.53 -11.79 -11.25
C SER A 367 3.44 -10.34 -10.79
N MET A 368 4.28 -9.44 -11.33
CA MET A 368 4.25 -7.99 -11.09
C MET A 368 3.45 -7.23 -12.16
N GLY A 369 2.66 -7.92 -12.99
CA GLY A 369 1.90 -7.32 -14.09
C GLY A 369 2.75 -6.87 -15.28
N LYS A 370 3.96 -7.44 -15.46
CA LYS A 370 4.85 -7.10 -16.58
C LYS A 370 4.85 -8.21 -17.62
N PHE A 371 4.22 -7.95 -18.75
CA PHE A 371 4.03 -8.93 -19.82
C PHE A 371 4.88 -8.62 -21.05
N LYS A 372 5.27 -7.35 -21.23
CA LYS A 372 6.03 -6.85 -22.37
C LYS A 372 7.14 -5.93 -21.91
N GLN A 373 8.11 -5.71 -22.80
CA GLN A 373 9.25 -4.84 -22.54
C GLN A 373 8.84 -3.39 -22.19
N GLU A 374 7.73 -2.91 -22.74
CA GLU A 374 7.17 -1.58 -22.45
C GLU A 374 6.72 -1.42 -20.99
N ASP A 375 6.37 -2.52 -20.32
CA ASP A 375 5.97 -2.53 -18.91
C ASP A 375 7.19 -2.41 -17.96
N HIS A 376 8.41 -2.54 -18.49
CA HIS A 376 9.66 -2.48 -17.73
C HIS A 376 10.10 -1.03 -17.52
N LEU A 377 9.35 -0.30 -16.69
CA LEU A 377 9.57 1.13 -16.43
C LEU A 377 10.93 1.45 -15.80
N ASN A 378 11.58 0.48 -15.12
CA ASN A 378 12.89 0.64 -14.46
C ASN A 378 12.99 1.92 -13.61
N CYS A 379 11.92 2.27 -12.89
CA CYS A 379 11.80 3.57 -12.22
C CYS A 379 12.55 3.68 -10.89
N GLY A 380 13.08 2.57 -10.34
CA GLY A 380 13.83 2.59 -9.08
C GLY A 380 13.01 2.68 -7.79
N ALA A 381 11.67 2.79 -7.88
CA ALA A 381 10.81 3.04 -6.72
C ALA A 381 10.82 1.90 -5.68
N CYS A 382 10.88 0.65 -6.14
CA CYS A 382 11.01 -0.54 -5.28
C CYS A 382 12.41 -0.69 -4.65
N GLY A 383 13.37 0.17 -5.04
CA GLY A 383 14.74 0.13 -4.55
C GLY A 383 15.71 -0.76 -5.35
N TYR A 384 15.30 -1.24 -6.52
CA TYR A 384 16.14 -1.93 -7.51
C TYR A 384 16.21 -1.10 -8.79
N ASP A 385 17.35 -1.11 -9.48
CA ASP A 385 17.59 -0.18 -10.59
C ASP A 385 16.81 -0.60 -11.85
N THR A 386 16.52 -1.89 -11.99
CA THR A 386 15.68 -2.43 -13.07
C THR A 386 14.57 -3.34 -12.54
N CYS A 387 13.51 -3.51 -13.33
CA CYS A 387 12.44 -4.46 -13.04
C CYS A 387 12.95 -5.90 -13.01
N GLU A 388 13.97 -6.22 -13.80
CA GLU A 388 14.64 -7.53 -13.81
C GLU A 388 15.40 -7.78 -12.51
N GLU A 389 16.14 -6.78 -12.00
CA GLU A 389 16.80 -6.88 -10.68
C GLU A 389 15.79 -7.10 -9.55
N HIS A 390 14.62 -6.44 -9.61
CA HIS A 390 13.55 -6.66 -8.63
C HIS A 390 12.97 -8.08 -8.74
N ALA A 391 12.72 -8.58 -9.95
CA ALA A 391 12.26 -9.95 -10.18
C ALA A 391 13.25 -10.99 -9.64
N ILE A 392 14.56 -10.81 -9.92
CA ILE A 392 15.63 -11.65 -9.36
C ILE A 392 15.61 -11.61 -7.83
N ALA A 393 15.42 -10.43 -7.24
CA ALA A 393 15.36 -10.28 -5.79
C ALA A 393 14.13 -10.95 -5.17
N ILE A 394 12.98 -11.00 -5.86
CA ILE A 394 11.79 -11.74 -5.41
C ILE A 394 12.10 -13.24 -5.35
N ILE A 395 12.68 -13.80 -6.42
CA ILE A 395 13.04 -15.22 -6.50
C ILE A 395 14.05 -15.60 -5.41
N GLN A 396 15.01 -14.70 -5.15
CA GLN A 396 16.01 -14.84 -4.10
C GLN A 396 15.45 -14.62 -2.68
N GLY A 397 14.16 -14.32 -2.55
CA GLY A 397 13.49 -14.06 -1.28
C GLY A 397 14.00 -12.81 -0.57
N LEU A 398 14.51 -11.82 -1.32
CA LEU A 398 14.98 -10.52 -0.82
C LEU A 398 13.92 -9.42 -0.97
N ALA A 399 12.95 -9.60 -1.86
CA ALA A 399 11.92 -8.62 -2.19
C ALA A 399 10.54 -9.28 -2.29
N GLU A 400 9.50 -8.45 -2.29
CA GLU A 400 8.12 -8.85 -2.46
C GLU A 400 7.53 -8.14 -3.70
N THR A 401 6.47 -8.71 -4.26
CA THR A 401 5.80 -8.20 -5.47
C THR A 401 5.17 -6.82 -5.21
N GLU A 402 4.63 -6.63 -4.01
CA GLU A 402 3.95 -5.44 -3.51
C GLU A 402 4.88 -4.21 -3.40
N MET A 403 6.20 -4.42 -3.52
CA MET A 403 7.18 -3.33 -3.62
C MET A 403 7.08 -2.58 -4.96
N CYS A 404 6.49 -3.19 -6.00
CA CYS A 404 6.28 -2.57 -7.30
C CYS A 404 5.10 -1.58 -7.24
N LEU A 405 5.41 -0.28 -7.06
CA LEU A 405 4.38 0.75 -6.89
C LEU A 405 3.31 0.77 -8.01
N PRO A 406 3.65 0.71 -9.32
CA PRO A 406 2.63 0.67 -10.38
C PRO A 406 1.69 -0.52 -10.25
N TYR A 407 2.23 -1.72 -10.02
CA TYR A 407 1.45 -2.94 -9.81
C TYR A 407 0.50 -2.82 -8.62
N THR A 408 1.02 -2.35 -7.47
CA THR A 408 0.20 -2.17 -6.27
C THR A 408 -0.92 -1.14 -6.45
N ILE A 409 -0.71 -0.09 -7.27
CA ILE A 409 -1.75 0.89 -7.60
C ILE A 409 -2.84 0.26 -8.49
N GLU A 410 -2.45 -0.54 -9.49
CA GLU A 410 -3.40 -1.24 -10.36
C GLU A 410 -4.24 -2.26 -9.58
N GLU A 411 -3.60 -3.08 -8.75
CA GLU A 411 -4.28 -4.02 -7.85
C GLU A 411 -5.23 -3.32 -6.88
N LEU A 412 -4.83 -2.14 -6.36
CA LEU A 412 -5.69 -1.33 -5.49
C LEU A 412 -6.94 -0.85 -6.25
N HIS A 413 -6.80 -0.38 -7.49
CA HIS A 413 -7.94 0.02 -8.31
C HIS A 413 -8.87 -1.15 -8.62
N HIS A 414 -8.33 -2.32 -8.97
CA HIS A 414 -9.11 -3.53 -9.20
C HIS A 414 -9.91 -3.91 -7.96
N THR A 415 -9.24 -3.96 -6.80
CA THR A 415 -9.88 -4.28 -5.51
C THR A 415 -10.99 -3.28 -5.16
N ILE A 416 -10.79 -1.98 -5.42
CA ILE A 416 -11.81 -0.94 -5.21
C ILE A 416 -13.01 -1.15 -6.14
N GLN A 417 -12.78 -1.52 -7.40
CA GLN A 417 -13.85 -1.81 -8.36
C GLN A 417 -14.68 -3.03 -7.92
N ASP A 418 -14.02 -4.12 -7.54
CA ASP A 418 -14.68 -5.34 -7.06
C ASP A 418 -15.51 -5.07 -5.79
N LEU A 419 -14.95 -4.29 -4.86
CA LEU A 419 -15.64 -3.90 -3.64
C LEU A 419 -16.88 -3.06 -3.93
N ASN A 420 -16.79 -2.11 -4.87
CA ASN A 420 -17.93 -1.29 -5.28
C ASN A 420 -19.04 -2.13 -5.93
N SER A 421 -18.69 -3.08 -6.79
CA SER A 421 -19.65 -4.00 -7.40
C SER A 421 -20.37 -4.83 -6.33
N SER A 422 -19.61 -5.41 -5.39
CA SER A 422 -20.16 -6.19 -4.27
C SER A 422 -21.08 -5.35 -3.39
N HIS A 423 -20.73 -4.09 -3.12
CA HIS A 423 -21.56 -3.17 -2.33
C HIS A 423 -22.87 -2.82 -3.05
N GLN A 424 -22.85 -2.67 -4.38
CA GLN A 424 -24.04 -2.39 -5.18
C GLN A 424 -25.00 -3.59 -5.24
N GLU A 425 -24.46 -4.81 -5.37
CA GLU A 425 -25.25 -6.05 -5.29
C GLU A 425 -25.91 -6.19 -3.92
N LEU A 426 -25.17 -5.96 -2.84
CA LEU A 426 -25.70 -6.00 -1.48
C LEU A 426 -26.83 -4.98 -1.27
N ALA A 427 -26.65 -3.74 -1.73
CA ALA A 427 -27.67 -2.69 -1.62
C ALA A 427 -28.96 -3.08 -2.37
N THR A 428 -28.84 -3.66 -3.57
CA THR A 428 -29.97 -4.12 -4.37
C THR A 428 -30.72 -5.26 -3.68
N ALA A 429 -29.99 -6.23 -3.14
CA ALA A 429 -30.57 -7.36 -2.39
C ALA A 429 -31.31 -6.89 -1.13
N GLN A 430 -30.73 -5.95 -0.37
CA GLN A 430 -31.36 -5.37 0.82
C GLN A 430 -32.67 -4.64 0.47
N GLN A 431 -32.71 -3.87 -0.63
CA GLN A 431 -33.92 -3.17 -1.05
C GLN A 431 -35.02 -4.14 -1.47
N ALA A 432 -34.67 -5.21 -2.20
CA ALA A 432 -35.61 -6.26 -2.57
C ALA A 432 -36.19 -6.97 -1.34
N LEU A 433 -35.36 -7.28 -0.33
CA LEU A 433 -35.81 -7.88 0.93
C LEU A 433 -36.78 -6.98 1.68
N LYS A 434 -36.47 -5.67 1.82
CA LYS A 434 -37.35 -4.71 2.48
C LYS A 434 -38.72 -4.61 1.80
N GLN A 435 -38.76 -4.66 0.47
CA GLN A 435 -40.02 -4.65 -0.27
C GLN A 435 -40.80 -5.95 -0.08
N SER A 436 -40.12 -7.11 -0.08
CA SER A 436 -40.74 -8.41 0.19
C SER A 436 -41.32 -8.49 1.60
N GLU A 437 -40.59 -8.00 2.61
CA GLU A 437 -41.05 -7.96 4.00
C GLU A 437 -42.30 -7.09 4.16
N LYS A 438 -42.32 -5.92 3.52
CA LYS A 438 -43.50 -5.02 3.52
C LYS A 438 -44.73 -5.70 2.92
N LEU A 439 -44.57 -6.44 1.84
CA LEU A 439 -45.66 -7.17 1.18
C LEU A 439 -46.17 -8.34 2.04
N ALA A 440 -45.27 -9.12 2.66
CA ALA A 440 -45.64 -10.24 3.52
C ALA A 440 -46.44 -9.78 4.75
N ASN A 441 -45.97 -8.73 5.44
CA ASN A 441 -46.66 -8.15 6.60
C ASN A 441 -48.06 -7.63 6.24
N MET A 442 -48.20 -7.00 5.08
CA MET A 442 -49.49 -6.50 4.61
C MET A 442 -50.47 -7.64 4.28
N GLY A 443 -49.98 -8.73 3.67
CA GLY A 443 -50.80 -9.92 3.38
C GLY A 443 -51.36 -10.57 4.65
N GLN A 444 -50.52 -10.75 5.68
CA GLN A 444 -50.92 -11.36 6.94
C GLN A 444 -51.99 -10.54 7.69
N LEU A 445 -51.80 -9.21 7.78
CA LEU A 445 -52.76 -8.31 8.43
C LEU A 445 -54.11 -8.29 7.70
N SER A 446 -54.07 -8.29 6.37
CA SER A 446 -55.28 -8.22 5.53
C SER A 446 -56.20 -9.43 5.71
N ALA A 447 -55.63 -10.63 5.86
CA ALA A 447 -56.41 -11.85 6.09
C ALA A 447 -57.14 -11.85 7.45
N GLY A 448 -56.46 -11.39 8.52
CA GLY A 448 -57.04 -11.30 9.86
C GLY A 448 -58.16 -10.25 9.94
N ILE A 449 -57.87 -9.03 9.47
CA ILE A 449 -58.86 -7.92 9.44
C ILE A 449 -60.11 -8.33 8.68
N ALA A 450 -59.95 -9.04 7.56
CA ALA A 450 -61.07 -9.38 6.73
C ALA A 450 -61.98 -10.45 7.34
N HIS A 451 -61.43 -11.41 8.08
CA HIS A 451 -62.23 -12.37 8.83
C HIS A 451 -63.01 -11.68 9.95
N GLU A 452 -62.37 -10.76 10.67
CA GLU A 452 -63.01 -10.05 11.78
C GLU A 452 -64.05 -9.02 11.35
N LEU A 453 -63.92 -8.39 10.16
CA LEU A 453 -64.91 -7.44 9.64
C LEU A 453 -66.08 -8.12 8.91
N ASN A 454 -65.85 -9.22 8.20
CA ASN A 454 -66.93 -9.93 7.50
C ASN A 454 -67.98 -10.48 8.48
N ASN A 455 -67.57 -10.85 9.69
CA ASN A 455 -68.46 -11.41 10.71
C ASN A 455 -69.54 -10.40 11.18
N PRO A 456 -69.22 -9.21 11.73
CA PRO A 456 -70.22 -8.24 12.16
C PRO A 456 -71.03 -7.68 10.98
N LEU A 457 -70.43 -7.53 9.79
CA LEU A 457 -71.16 -7.10 8.60
C LEU A 457 -72.23 -8.12 8.19
N GLY A 458 -71.91 -9.42 8.26
CA GLY A 458 -72.88 -10.48 8.02
C GLY A 458 -74.05 -10.44 9.00
N VAL A 459 -73.78 -10.15 10.28
CA VAL A 459 -74.80 -10.00 11.32
C VAL A 459 -75.70 -8.78 11.04
N ILE A 460 -75.11 -7.63 10.68
CA ILE A 460 -75.86 -6.42 10.32
C ILE A 460 -76.76 -6.70 9.11
N THR A 461 -76.23 -7.26 8.02
CA THR A 461 -77.02 -7.60 6.83
C THR A 461 -78.17 -8.55 7.17
N MET A 462 -77.93 -9.58 7.99
CA MET A 462 -78.96 -10.54 8.38
C MET A 462 -80.09 -9.89 9.18
N TYR A 463 -79.79 -9.15 10.25
CA TYR A 463 -80.83 -8.52 11.06
C TYR A 463 -81.57 -7.41 10.31
N SER A 464 -80.88 -6.66 9.44
CA SER A 464 -81.52 -5.66 8.60
C SER A 464 -82.52 -6.30 7.62
N ASN A 465 -82.18 -7.44 7.02
CA ASN A 465 -83.11 -8.18 6.16
C ASN A 465 -84.31 -8.76 6.95
N ILE A 466 -84.09 -9.30 8.15
CA ILE A 466 -85.18 -9.81 9.01
C ILE A 466 -86.16 -8.69 9.39
N LEU A 467 -85.63 -7.54 9.85
CA LEU A 467 -86.47 -6.38 10.20
C LEU A 467 -87.25 -5.86 8.99
N LYS A 468 -86.64 -5.92 7.79
CA LYS A 468 -87.30 -5.53 6.54
C LYS A 468 -88.47 -6.47 6.20
N GLU A 469 -88.28 -7.78 6.37
CA GLU A 469 -89.35 -8.79 6.19
C GLU A 469 -90.50 -8.59 7.19
N GLU A 470 -90.22 -8.14 8.43
CA GLU A 470 -91.24 -7.90 9.46
C GLU A 470 -92.03 -6.58 9.29
N LEU A 471 -91.43 -5.54 8.70
CA LEU A 471 -92.02 -4.18 8.63
C LEU A 471 -93.02 -3.97 7.47
N GLY A 472 -92.98 -4.81 6.42
CA GLY A 472 -93.83 -4.71 5.22
C GLY A 472 -93.41 -3.59 4.24
N GLU A 473 -93.75 -3.71 2.95
CA GLU A 473 -93.25 -2.84 1.87
C GLU A 473 -93.73 -1.36 1.91
N GLU A 474 -94.75 -1.02 2.71
CA GLU A 474 -95.31 0.35 2.78
C GLU A 474 -94.75 1.19 3.95
N ASN A 475 -93.71 0.72 4.64
CA ASN A 475 -93.13 1.42 5.79
C ASN A 475 -91.90 2.26 5.40
N ASP A 476 -91.89 3.54 5.76
CA ASP A 476 -90.76 4.46 5.51
C ASP A 476 -89.41 3.93 6.04
N LEU A 477 -89.41 3.07 7.07
CA LEU A 477 -88.20 2.44 7.62
C LEU A 477 -87.58 1.34 6.72
N ALA A 478 -88.31 0.86 5.71
CA ALA A 478 -87.80 -0.15 4.77
C ALA A 478 -86.70 0.42 3.86
N GLU A 479 -86.78 1.70 3.47
CA GLU A 479 -85.74 2.39 2.70
C GLU A 479 -84.46 2.57 3.53
N ASP A 480 -84.58 2.89 4.82
CA ASP A 480 -83.44 3.00 5.74
C ASP A 480 -82.72 1.65 5.93
N LEU A 481 -83.48 0.54 6.00
CA LEU A 481 -82.91 -0.81 6.10
C LEU A 481 -82.19 -1.24 4.82
N ASP A 482 -82.72 -0.86 3.64
CA ASP A 482 -82.05 -1.07 2.36
C ASP A 482 -80.71 -0.35 2.29
N LEU A 483 -80.67 0.90 2.78
CA LEU A 483 -79.42 1.64 2.84
C LEU A 483 -78.39 0.98 3.77
N ILE A 484 -78.82 0.43 4.91
CA ILE A 484 -77.93 -0.30 5.84
C ILE A 484 -77.37 -1.57 5.19
N VAL A 485 -78.20 -2.36 4.51
CA VAL A 485 -77.77 -3.56 3.77
C VAL A 485 -76.79 -3.19 2.67
N GLU A 486 -77.08 -2.14 1.89
CA GLU A 486 -76.20 -1.65 0.84
C GLU A 486 -74.83 -1.24 1.39
N GLN A 487 -74.79 -0.49 2.51
CA GLN A 487 -73.53 -0.09 3.14
C GLN A 487 -72.77 -1.29 3.74
N ALA A 488 -73.48 -2.27 4.32
CA ALA A 488 -72.85 -3.48 4.85
C ALA A 488 -72.22 -4.32 3.73
N ASP A 489 -72.93 -4.49 2.60
CA ASP A 489 -72.43 -5.19 1.42
C ASP A 489 -71.27 -4.44 0.76
N ARG A 490 -71.30 -3.11 0.78
CA ARG A 490 -70.18 -2.29 0.32
C ARG A 490 -68.94 -2.50 1.18
N CYS A 491 -69.06 -2.48 2.50
CA CYS A 491 -67.96 -2.80 3.41
C CYS A 491 -67.43 -4.21 3.16
N LYS A 492 -68.32 -5.19 2.94
CA LYS A 492 -67.96 -6.58 2.61
C LYS A 492 -67.21 -6.69 1.29
N LYS A 493 -67.58 -5.91 0.27
CA LYS A 493 -66.85 -5.81 -1.02
C LYS A 493 -65.46 -5.19 -0.84
N ILE A 494 -65.32 -4.15 -0.04
CA ILE A 494 -64.02 -3.51 0.26
C ILE A 494 -63.11 -4.51 0.99
N VAL A 495 -63.65 -5.19 2.00
CA VAL A 495 -62.95 -6.21 2.79
C VAL A 495 -62.60 -7.43 1.92
N GLY A 496 -63.50 -7.87 1.04
CA GLY A 496 -63.26 -8.93 0.06
C GLY A 496 -62.15 -8.57 -0.93
N GLY A 497 -62.08 -7.30 -1.36
CA GLY A 497 -60.97 -6.78 -2.17
C GLY A 497 -59.62 -6.84 -1.43
N LEU A 498 -59.61 -6.53 -0.14
CA LEU A 498 -58.43 -6.69 0.73
C LEU A 498 -58.01 -8.16 0.89
N LEU A 499 -58.99 -9.06 0.99
CA LEU A 499 -58.80 -10.51 1.11
C LEU A 499 -58.24 -11.13 -0.18
N ASN A 500 -58.72 -10.69 -1.35
CA ASN A 500 -58.19 -11.12 -2.65
C ASN A 500 -56.77 -10.64 -2.90
N PHE A 501 -56.40 -9.47 -2.36
CA PHE A 501 -55.02 -9.01 -2.34
C PHE A 501 -54.11 -9.86 -1.44
N ALA A 502 -54.68 -10.50 -0.42
CA ALA A 502 -53.96 -11.31 0.57
C ALA A 502 -53.97 -12.82 0.30
N ARG A 503 -54.96 -13.35 -0.44
CA ARG A 503 -55.13 -14.79 -0.67
C ARG A 503 -54.32 -15.27 -1.87
N LYS A 504 -53.52 -16.32 -1.59
CA LYS A 504 -52.78 -17.20 -2.50
C LYS A 504 -51.66 -16.54 -3.31
N ASN A 505 -50.44 -16.62 -2.75
CA ASN A 505 -49.16 -16.41 -3.44
C ASN A 505 -48.77 -17.54 -4.43
N GLN A 506 -49.72 -18.37 -4.89
CA GLN A 506 -49.43 -19.44 -5.84
C GLN A 506 -50.21 -19.19 -7.13
N VAL A 507 -49.45 -18.88 -8.18
CA VAL A 507 -49.94 -18.76 -9.56
C VAL A 507 -50.21 -20.15 -10.10
N VAL A 508 -51.44 -20.43 -10.54
CA VAL A 508 -51.79 -21.69 -11.18
C VAL A 508 -51.75 -21.48 -12.69
N LEU A 509 -50.62 -21.81 -13.31
CA LEU A 509 -50.41 -21.61 -14.73
C LEU A 509 -51.22 -22.62 -15.56
N SER A 510 -52.02 -22.12 -16.49
CA SER A 510 -52.70 -22.90 -17.53
C SER A 510 -52.36 -22.35 -18.90
N GLU A 511 -52.42 -23.20 -19.92
CA GLU A 511 -52.17 -22.79 -21.30
C GLU A 511 -53.40 -22.06 -21.84
N VAL A 512 -53.22 -20.82 -22.27
CA VAL A 512 -54.31 -19.92 -22.69
C VAL A 512 -53.96 -19.27 -24.03
N ASP A 513 -54.93 -19.18 -24.95
CA ASP A 513 -54.85 -18.33 -26.13
C ASP A 513 -55.04 -16.86 -25.70
N ILE A 514 -53.96 -16.09 -25.75
CA ILE A 514 -53.89 -14.72 -25.26
C ILE A 514 -54.72 -13.76 -26.11
N GLU A 515 -54.82 -14.00 -27.42
CA GLU A 515 -55.61 -13.13 -28.29
C GLU A 515 -57.10 -13.29 -28.02
N GLU A 516 -57.56 -14.54 -27.87
CA GLU A 516 -58.96 -14.85 -27.54
C GLU A 516 -59.30 -14.40 -26.11
N PHE A 517 -58.40 -14.66 -25.16
CA PHE A 517 -58.58 -14.29 -23.77
C PHE A 517 -58.70 -12.77 -23.58
N THR A 518 -57.83 -11.99 -24.24
CA THR A 518 -57.89 -10.52 -24.20
C THR A 518 -59.12 -10.00 -24.93
N ARG A 519 -59.58 -10.66 -26.00
CA ARG A 519 -60.84 -10.31 -26.64
C ARG A 519 -62.04 -10.56 -25.71
N ARG A 520 -61.98 -11.60 -24.89
CA ARG A 520 -63.03 -11.94 -23.92
C ARG A 520 -63.12 -10.91 -22.79
N SER A 521 -62.02 -10.36 -22.29
CA SER A 521 -62.06 -9.30 -21.25
C SER A 521 -62.78 -8.05 -21.76
N LEU A 522 -62.57 -7.69 -23.04
CA LEU A 522 -63.20 -6.54 -23.69
C LEU A 522 -64.72 -6.66 -23.86
N SER A 523 -65.29 -7.86 -23.84
CA SER A 523 -66.72 -8.09 -24.09
C SER A 523 -67.66 -7.34 -23.14
N GLY A 524 -67.24 -7.13 -21.89
CA GLY A 524 -68.01 -6.36 -20.90
C GLY A 524 -68.00 -4.85 -21.12
N ILE A 525 -67.04 -4.33 -21.90
CA ILE A 525 -66.81 -2.90 -22.11
C ILE A 525 -67.46 -2.39 -23.39
N LEU A 526 -67.57 -3.25 -24.41
CA LEU A 526 -68.20 -2.94 -25.69
C LEU A 526 -69.68 -2.52 -25.57
N ASN A 527 -70.34 -2.84 -24.45
CA ASN A 527 -71.73 -2.46 -24.17
C ASN A 527 -71.89 -1.07 -23.51
N ALA A 528 -70.79 -0.43 -23.09
CA ALA A 528 -70.81 0.92 -22.55
C ALA A 528 -70.66 1.93 -23.70
N GLY A 529 -71.78 2.42 -24.25
CA GLY A 529 -71.89 3.14 -25.53
C GLY A 529 -71.09 4.45 -25.75
N ASN A 530 -70.07 4.75 -24.95
CA ASN A 530 -69.31 6.01 -24.98
C ASN A 530 -67.81 5.86 -25.36
N VAL A 531 -67.29 4.63 -25.52
CA VAL A 531 -65.84 4.38 -25.78
C VAL A 531 -65.64 3.52 -27.03
N SER A 532 -64.75 3.98 -27.93
CA SER A 532 -64.27 3.20 -29.07
C SER A 532 -63.06 2.34 -28.68
N VAL A 533 -63.12 1.04 -28.98
CA VAL A 533 -62.03 0.10 -28.66
C VAL A 533 -61.26 -0.26 -29.93
N LEU A 534 -59.96 0.00 -29.94
CA LEU A 534 -59.02 -0.36 -31.00
C LEU A 534 -58.12 -1.51 -30.54
N TYR A 535 -58.45 -2.73 -30.97
CA TYR A 535 -57.68 -3.94 -30.63
C TYR A 535 -56.72 -4.29 -31.76
N LYS A 536 -55.40 -4.30 -31.46
CA LYS A 536 -54.32 -4.60 -32.42
C LYS A 536 -53.46 -5.78 -31.94
N PRO A 537 -53.89 -7.02 -32.16
CA PRO A 537 -53.06 -8.18 -31.89
C PRO A 537 -51.97 -8.32 -32.96
N ASN A 538 -50.72 -8.46 -32.53
CA ASN A 538 -49.55 -8.74 -33.38
C ASN A 538 -48.65 -9.79 -32.69
N LEU A 539 -49.26 -10.89 -32.24
CA LEU A 539 -48.55 -12.02 -31.65
C LEU A 539 -48.21 -13.04 -32.75
N ARG A 540 -46.96 -13.49 -32.77
CA ARG A 540 -46.48 -14.62 -33.59
C ARG A 540 -46.92 -15.95 -32.97
N ASN A 541 -46.90 -16.05 -31.65
CA ASN A 541 -47.42 -17.20 -30.90
C ASN A 541 -48.53 -16.72 -29.95
N LYS A 542 -49.71 -17.33 -30.06
CA LYS A 542 -50.90 -16.94 -29.29
C LYS A 542 -50.98 -17.62 -27.92
N MET A 543 -50.28 -18.73 -27.74
CA MET A 543 -50.37 -19.52 -26.52
C MET A 543 -49.36 -19.03 -25.47
N ALA A 544 -49.81 -18.94 -24.22
CA ALA A 544 -48.96 -18.65 -23.07
C ALA A 544 -49.45 -19.36 -21.81
N MET A 545 -48.53 -19.61 -20.89
CA MET A 545 -48.83 -20.16 -19.57
C MET A 545 -49.10 -19.01 -18.60
N ILE A 546 -50.36 -18.81 -18.22
CA ILE A 546 -50.79 -17.76 -17.27
C ILE A 546 -51.84 -18.31 -16.30
N ASP A 547 -52.02 -17.65 -15.15
CA ASP A 547 -53.19 -17.90 -14.29
C ASP A 547 -54.38 -17.11 -14.84
N SER A 548 -55.34 -17.81 -15.43
CA SER A 548 -56.48 -17.19 -16.13
C SER A 548 -57.33 -16.30 -15.22
N ASP A 549 -57.47 -16.64 -13.94
CA ASP A 549 -58.33 -15.88 -13.02
C ASP A 549 -57.63 -14.60 -12.58
N GLN A 550 -56.34 -14.70 -12.20
CA GLN A 550 -55.54 -13.54 -11.82
C GLN A 550 -55.32 -12.60 -13.02
N TRP A 551 -55.04 -13.14 -14.19
CA TRP A 551 -54.80 -12.32 -15.37
C TRP A 551 -56.07 -11.63 -15.88
N MET A 552 -57.25 -12.27 -15.73
CA MET A 552 -58.53 -11.62 -16.00
C MET A 552 -58.74 -10.41 -15.09
N GLN A 553 -58.33 -10.49 -13.82
CA GLN A 553 -58.36 -9.35 -12.89
C GLN A 553 -57.41 -8.23 -13.31
N VAL A 554 -56.24 -8.56 -13.88
CA VAL A 554 -55.32 -7.54 -14.42
C VAL A 554 -55.97 -6.76 -15.54
N LEU A 555 -56.48 -7.47 -16.55
CA LEU A 555 -57.11 -6.85 -17.72
C LEU A 555 -58.33 -6.01 -17.32
N THR A 556 -59.29 -6.60 -16.61
CA THR A 556 -60.54 -5.92 -16.24
C THR A 556 -60.30 -4.69 -15.34
N ASN A 557 -59.32 -4.71 -14.43
CA ASN A 557 -59.00 -3.53 -13.62
C ASN A 557 -58.39 -2.39 -14.44
N LEU A 558 -57.48 -2.69 -15.36
CA LEU A 558 -56.85 -1.69 -16.22
C LEU A 558 -57.85 -1.12 -17.22
N GLU A 559 -58.62 -1.99 -17.87
CA GLU A 559 -59.62 -1.59 -18.85
C GLU A 559 -60.74 -0.76 -18.20
N LYS A 560 -61.24 -1.16 -17.02
CA LYS A 560 -62.25 -0.39 -16.28
C LYS A 560 -61.71 0.98 -15.83
N ASN A 561 -60.48 1.04 -15.32
CA ASN A 561 -59.85 2.32 -14.97
C ASN A 561 -59.67 3.23 -16.19
N ALA A 562 -59.34 2.66 -17.36
CA ALA A 562 -59.24 3.41 -18.60
C ALA A 562 -60.60 3.99 -19.02
N VAL A 563 -61.67 3.18 -19.00
CA VAL A 563 -63.04 3.64 -19.32
C VAL A 563 -63.47 4.78 -18.40
N GLU A 564 -63.32 4.62 -17.09
CA GLU A 564 -63.68 5.66 -16.12
C GLU A 564 -62.87 6.96 -16.28
N ALA A 565 -61.61 6.86 -16.69
CA ALA A 565 -60.77 8.03 -16.98
C ALA A 565 -61.25 8.82 -18.22
N MET A 566 -62.07 8.19 -19.06
CA MET A 566 -62.64 8.77 -20.29
C MET A 566 -64.11 9.23 -20.14
N ASP A 567 -64.72 9.10 -18.95
CA ASP A 567 -66.14 9.40 -18.70
C ASP A 567 -66.59 10.81 -19.18
N LYS A 568 -65.66 11.78 -19.23
CA LYS A 568 -65.93 13.17 -19.66
C LYS A 568 -65.25 13.55 -20.99
N THR A 569 -64.61 12.60 -21.66
CA THR A 569 -63.88 12.82 -22.91
C THR A 569 -64.77 12.52 -24.12
N PRO A 570 -65.11 13.52 -24.96
CA PRO A 570 -65.85 13.26 -26.20
C PRO A 570 -65.02 12.36 -27.14
N GLY A 571 -65.55 11.20 -27.53
CA GLY A 571 -64.84 10.27 -28.41
C GLY A 571 -63.73 9.49 -27.72
N GLY A 572 -63.98 8.99 -26.50
CA GLY A 572 -63.06 8.13 -25.76
C GLY A 572 -62.55 6.96 -26.62
N LYS A 573 -61.25 6.68 -26.53
CA LYS A 573 -60.53 5.67 -27.32
C LYS A 573 -59.64 4.84 -26.41
N LEU A 574 -59.98 3.57 -26.26
CA LEU A 574 -59.13 2.55 -25.63
C LEU A 574 -58.39 1.78 -26.71
N THR A 575 -57.07 1.79 -26.68
CA THR A 575 -56.22 1.02 -27.60
C THR A 575 -55.52 -0.10 -26.82
N ILE A 576 -55.66 -1.35 -27.28
CA ILE A 576 -54.95 -2.50 -26.72
C ILE A 576 -54.08 -3.10 -27.82
N GLU A 577 -52.78 -3.07 -27.63
CA GLU A 577 -51.78 -3.65 -28.54
C GLU A 577 -51.10 -4.84 -27.86
N LEU A 578 -51.03 -5.96 -28.59
CA LEU A 578 -50.32 -7.16 -28.14
C LEU A 578 -49.18 -7.45 -29.11
N TYR A 579 -47.98 -7.71 -28.60
CA TYR A 579 -46.86 -8.09 -29.45
C TYR A 579 -45.85 -8.97 -28.71
N ASP A 580 -45.08 -9.74 -29.48
CA ASP A 580 -44.02 -10.59 -28.96
C ASP A 580 -42.65 -9.92 -29.09
N GLN A 581 -41.82 -10.05 -28.06
CA GLN A 581 -40.41 -9.68 -28.12
C GLN A 581 -39.57 -10.76 -27.42
N GLY A 582 -38.90 -11.60 -28.20
CA GLY A 582 -38.26 -12.81 -27.69
C GLY A 582 -39.30 -13.79 -27.13
N ASP A 583 -39.05 -14.32 -25.92
CA ASP A 583 -39.96 -15.24 -25.22
C ASP A 583 -40.94 -14.54 -24.26
N ALA A 584 -41.10 -13.21 -24.40
CA ALA A 584 -42.03 -12.43 -23.60
C ALA A 584 -43.21 -11.91 -24.44
N ILE A 585 -44.37 -11.83 -23.79
CA ILE A 585 -45.60 -11.23 -24.32
C ILE A 585 -45.73 -9.83 -23.74
N HIS A 586 -45.94 -8.86 -24.62
CA HIS A 586 -46.13 -7.47 -24.25
C HIS A 586 -47.57 -7.04 -24.47
N TYR A 587 -48.14 -6.42 -23.44
CA TYR A 587 -49.43 -5.74 -23.47
C TYR A 587 -49.21 -4.25 -23.38
N LYS A 588 -49.84 -3.50 -24.29
CA LYS A 588 -49.90 -2.04 -24.21
C LYS A 588 -51.36 -1.61 -24.20
N ILE A 589 -51.82 -1.12 -23.05
CA ILE A 589 -53.19 -0.66 -22.83
C ILE A 589 -53.15 0.85 -22.68
N SER A 590 -53.67 1.56 -23.68
CA SER A 590 -53.61 3.01 -23.81
C SER A 590 -55.00 3.64 -23.87
N ASP A 591 -55.27 4.62 -23.00
CA ASP A 591 -56.47 5.47 -23.04
C ASP A 591 -56.12 6.90 -23.46
N ASN A 592 -57.13 7.66 -23.93
CA ASN A 592 -57.03 9.10 -24.20
C ASN A 592 -57.81 9.93 -23.17
N GLY A 593 -57.88 9.44 -21.92
CA GLY A 593 -58.59 10.07 -20.82
C GLY A 593 -57.84 11.25 -20.21
N SER A 594 -58.18 11.57 -18.96
CA SER A 594 -57.61 12.72 -18.24
C SER A 594 -56.12 12.62 -17.89
N GLY A 595 -55.51 11.43 -18.02
CA GLY A 595 -54.15 11.16 -17.56
C GLY A 595 -53.99 11.16 -16.03
N ILE A 596 -52.75 10.92 -15.57
CA ILE A 596 -52.31 10.86 -14.18
C ILE A 596 -51.24 11.92 -13.97
N SER A 597 -51.44 12.82 -13.00
CA SER A 597 -50.48 13.90 -12.72
C SER A 597 -49.14 13.37 -12.20
N PRO A 598 -48.01 14.07 -12.46
CA PRO A 598 -46.68 13.64 -12.02
C PRO A 598 -46.57 13.40 -10.50
N GLU A 599 -47.24 14.24 -9.69
CA GLU A 599 -47.26 14.14 -8.22
C GLU A 599 -47.89 12.84 -7.69
N ASN A 600 -48.74 12.21 -8.51
CA ASN A 600 -49.45 10.99 -8.15
C ASN A 600 -48.76 9.72 -8.68
N MET A 601 -47.77 9.86 -9.58
CA MET A 601 -47.15 8.73 -10.29
C MET A 601 -46.47 7.73 -9.35
N GLU A 602 -45.81 8.22 -8.30
CA GLU A 602 -45.18 7.36 -7.28
C GLU A 602 -46.21 6.68 -6.35
N LYS A 603 -47.44 7.19 -6.30
CA LYS A 603 -48.49 6.75 -5.38
C LYS A 603 -49.49 5.78 -6.02
N ILE A 604 -49.53 5.63 -7.34
CA ILE A 604 -50.56 4.84 -8.04
C ILE A 604 -50.60 3.35 -7.65
N PHE A 605 -49.47 2.79 -7.22
CA PHE A 605 -49.38 1.40 -6.73
C PHE A 605 -49.43 1.31 -5.19
N THR A 606 -49.70 2.43 -4.51
CA THR A 606 -49.89 2.44 -3.06
C THR A 606 -51.33 2.00 -2.75
N PRO A 607 -51.54 0.99 -1.88
CA PRO A 607 -52.87 0.57 -1.44
C PRO A 607 -53.70 1.73 -0.88
N PHE A 608 -54.99 1.73 -1.19
CA PHE A 608 -55.98 2.75 -0.79
C PHE A 608 -55.78 4.14 -1.40
N PHE A 609 -54.73 4.35 -2.19
CA PHE A 609 -54.58 5.59 -2.94
C PHE A 609 -55.59 5.61 -4.10
N THR A 610 -56.43 6.65 -4.12
CA THR A 610 -57.41 6.87 -5.19
C THR A 610 -57.59 8.36 -5.41
N THR A 611 -57.66 8.78 -6.68
CA THR A 611 -58.01 10.15 -7.09
C THR A 611 -59.52 10.31 -7.29
N LYS A 612 -60.29 9.22 -7.15
CA LYS A 612 -61.76 9.20 -7.31
C LYS A 612 -62.42 9.75 -6.04
N GLY A 613 -63.55 10.46 -6.19
CA GLY A 613 -64.31 11.05 -5.08
C GLY A 613 -64.73 10.02 -4.02
N ILE A 614 -65.04 10.50 -2.80
CA ILE A 614 -65.33 9.66 -1.62
C ILE A 614 -66.34 8.57 -2.00
N GLY A 615 -65.86 7.33 -1.94
CA GLY A 615 -66.70 6.17 -2.16
C GLY A 615 -66.82 5.60 -3.58
N LYS A 616 -66.19 6.23 -4.59
CA LYS A 616 -66.20 5.76 -5.99
C LYS A 616 -65.01 4.87 -6.37
N GLY A 617 -64.05 4.66 -5.47
CA GLY A 617 -62.90 3.80 -5.72
C GLY A 617 -62.27 3.28 -4.42
N THR A 618 -61.87 2.01 -4.42
CA THR A 618 -61.24 1.37 -3.25
C THR A 618 -59.74 1.64 -3.14
N GLY A 619 -59.10 2.12 -4.22
CA GLY A 619 -57.65 2.31 -4.29
C GLY A 619 -56.84 1.02 -4.25
N LEU A 620 -57.46 -0.14 -4.48
CA LEU A 620 -56.81 -1.47 -4.41
C LEU A 620 -56.51 -2.09 -5.79
N GLY A 621 -57.11 -1.59 -6.86
CA GLY A 621 -57.02 -2.21 -8.20
C GLY A 621 -55.61 -2.17 -8.81
N LEU A 622 -54.96 -1.00 -8.85
CA LEU A 622 -53.61 -0.87 -9.43
C LEU A 622 -52.53 -1.57 -8.58
N PRO A 623 -52.54 -1.50 -7.24
CA PRO A 623 -51.66 -2.32 -6.40
C PRO A 623 -51.82 -3.83 -6.66
N LEU A 624 -53.05 -4.31 -6.85
CA LEU A 624 -53.33 -5.71 -7.19
C LEU A 624 -52.73 -6.08 -8.56
N VAL A 625 -52.92 -5.22 -9.58
CA VAL A 625 -52.29 -5.40 -10.90
C VAL A 625 -50.78 -5.53 -10.76
N TYR A 626 -50.14 -4.64 -9.99
CA TYR A 626 -48.69 -4.69 -9.76
C TYR A 626 -48.27 -6.03 -9.11
N GLY A 627 -48.99 -6.47 -8.08
CA GLY A 627 -48.74 -7.75 -7.42
C GLY A 627 -48.85 -8.95 -8.37
N ILE A 628 -49.95 -9.04 -9.13
CA ILE A 628 -50.18 -10.14 -10.07
C ILE A 628 -49.11 -10.17 -11.17
N VAL A 629 -48.76 -9.02 -11.76
CA VAL A 629 -47.69 -8.93 -12.77
C VAL A 629 -46.36 -9.42 -12.20
N LYS A 630 -46.02 -9.05 -10.96
CA LYS A 630 -44.79 -9.52 -10.30
C LYS A 630 -44.81 -11.00 -9.98
N MET A 631 -45.95 -11.57 -9.55
CA MET A 631 -46.10 -13.01 -9.33
C MET A 631 -45.93 -13.82 -10.64
N HIS A 632 -46.31 -13.23 -11.79
CA HIS A 632 -46.06 -13.78 -13.12
C HIS A 632 -44.65 -13.48 -13.64
N ARG A 633 -43.72 -13.03 -12.78
CA ARG A 633 -42.34 -12.61 -13.13
C ARG A 633 -42.28 -11.53 -14.23
N GLY A 634 -43.33 -10.72 -14.31
CA GLY A 634 -43.45 -9.66 -15.29
C GLY A 634 -42.97 -8.29 -14.82
N GLN A 635 -43.00 -7.33 -15.75
CA GLN A 635 -42.74 -5.92 -15.48
C GLN A 635 -43.93 -5.08 -15.93
N ILE A 636 -44.21 -3.99 -15.21
CA ILE A 636 -45.25 -3.02 -15.55
C ILE A 636 -44.63 -1.62 -15.52
N HIS A 637 -44.84 -0.87 -16.59
CA HIS A 637 -44.42 0.51 -16.75
C HIS A 637 -45.64 1.37 -17.09
N VAL A 638 -45.66 2.60 -16.58
CA VAL A 638 -46.77 3.54 -16.79
C VAL A 638 -46.21 4.83 -17.37
N ASN A 639 -46.80 5.28 -18.48
CA ASN A 639 -46.55 6.59 -19.05
C ASN A 639 -47.88 7.34 -19.15
N SER A 640 -47.94 8.57 -18.67
CA SER A 640 -49.19 9.34 -18.66
C SER A 640 -48.92 10.81 -18.92
N ASN A 641 -49.86 11.46 -19.61
CA ASN A 641 -49.82 12.88 -19.90
C ASN A 641 -51.14 13.55 -19.51
N THR A 642 -51.05 14.60 -18.71
CA THR A 642 -52.19 15.45 -18.30
C THR A 642 -52.18 16.82 -18.99
N ASP A 643 -51.16 17.12 -19.80
CA ASP A 643 -50.96 18.43 -20.43
C ASP A 643 -51.26 18.35 -21.95
N PRO A 644 -52.38 18.91 -22.42
CA PRO A 644 -52.72 18.95 -23.84
C PRO A 644 -51.67 19.67 -24.70
N ALA A 645 -50.84 20.55 -24.13
CA ALA A 645 -49.80 21.26 -24.87
C ALA A 645 -48.57 20.39 -25.16
N LYS A 646 -48.40 19.26 -24.46
CA LYS A 646 -47.25 18.33 -24.61
C LYS A 646 -47.57 17.09 -25.46
N GLY A 647 -48.82 16.92 -25.87
CA GLY A 647 -49.28 15.78 -26.66
C GLY A 647 -50.70 15.35 -26.28
N GLU A 648 -51.14 14.21 -26.81
CA GLU A 648 -52.43 13.61 -26.42
C GLU A 648 -52.45 13.33 -24.92
N THR A 649 -53.55 13.69 -24.25
CA THR A 649 -53.77 13.37 -22.83
C THR A 649 -54.22 11.93 -22.70
N GLY A 650 -53.78 11.24 -21.64
CA GLY A 650 -54.14 9.85 -21.39
C GLY A 650 -53.05 9.06 -20.70
N THR A 651 -53.31 7.76 -20.45
CA THR A 651 -52.36 6.86 -19.80
C THR A 651 -52.09 5.62 -20.65
N THR A 652 -50.85 5.15 -20.61
CA THR A 652 -50.42 3.91 -21.23
C THR A 652 -49.77 3.02 -20.18
N PHE A 653 -50.36 1.85 -19.96
CA PHE A 653 -49.76 0.76 -19.20
C PHE A 653 -49.06 -0.20 -20.17
N SER A 654 -47.77 -0.42 -19.97
CA SER A 654 -46.96 -1.38 -20.72
C SER A 654 -46.54 -2.52 -19.80
N ILE A 655 -47.05 -3.72 -20.06
CA ILE A 655 -46.82 -4.92 -19.24
C ILE A 655 -46.07 -5.94 -20.07
N SER A 656 -45.03 -6.56 -19.51
CA SER A 656 -44.34 -7.71 -20.10
C SER A 656 -44.43 -8.91 -19.17
N ILE A 657 -44.72 -10.08 -19.72
CA ILE A 657 -44.70 -11.37 -19.02
C ILE A 657 -43.96 -12.43 -19.82
N PRO A 658 -43.24 -13.37 -19.17
CA PRO A 658 -42.66 -14.53 -19.85
C PRO A 658 -43.77 -15.47 -20.35
N ARG A 659 -43.58 -16.03 -21.55
CA ARG A 659 -44.56 -16.93 -22.18
C ARG A 659 -44.70 -18.28 -21.49
N TYR A 660 -43.58 -18.82 -21.01
CA TYR A 660 -43.50 -20.07 -20.29
C TYR A 660 -43.07 -19.75 -18.87
N GLY A 661 -43.81 -20.25 -17.88
CA GLY A 661 -43.34 -20.22 -16.50
C GLY A 661 -41.99 -20.92 -16.46
N ALA A 662 -40.93 -20.19 -16.12
CA ALA A 662 -39.62 -20.83 -15.96
C ALA A 662 -39.71 -21.80 -14.76
N ASN A 663 -39.44 -23.08 -15.04
CA ASN A 663 -39.31 -24.16 -14.05
C ASN A 663 -38.58 -23.70 -12.78
#